data_AF-A0AB34YLE9-F1
#
_entry.id   AF-A0AB34YLE9-F1
#
_cell.length_a   1.000
_cell.length_b   1.000
_cell.length_c   1.000
_cell.angle_alpha   90.00
_cell.angle_beta   90.00
_cell.angle_gamma   90.00
#
_symmetry.space_group_name_H-M   'P 1'
#
loop_
_entity.id
_entity.type
_entity.pdbx_description
1 polymer ?
#
loop_
_entity_poly.entity_id
_entity_poly.type
_entity_poly.pdbx_seq_one_letter_code
_entity_poly.pdbx_strand_id
1 'polypeptide(L)'
;MTENRFAGIKPILFWGLLALVAALMAAFEFTRALNAPASSPELLALHRVIAFDTVLPRNAMALICGAGLGLSGLLLQQVLRNPLAEPSTLGIAAGAQFAMTAGMLYLPVALISREWLALVGGLAAVSLVLGLNWKRSLEPASVILCGMIVSLTATAASTALILANGEYVFSLFVWGGGSLEQQSWGPGVSVGLRVLIGGGVAFFLLRPLTLLALDNANARSLGLSLAASRLLVIAIAVWLAASITAEVGILGFVGLVAPTLAQLSGARRLKTKLIVAPAIGAVLLWLTDGCVSLLQTVTGDRLPVGAATALLGGPLLLWMLPRLRMFEWPAGQSETNAVRLKRTGLFFAVLLVLVLLAAAITLSLGRGQDGFVLARGELFDALFDWRLQRLALAGLSGGMLALAGAILQRMTGNSLASPEILGVGLGAGGGLAVVLLLPVAGLSMQWFGASIGSVLALIFILAVAARSGFGAEKLLLAGVGLGAMVSSILTAIIATGSPQAFVLLGWLSGTGAQATPMQLWLAAIALAAGFALLLTLSRWLDILPLGSVTMRSLGLSLILPRLVIVLIAALLTAIASMMVGPLSFVGLIAPHLARNVGLHTPKRFLTASMLIGALMMVSADWLARMVAFPYNLPLGLFASLLGGACFIALLARRSSL
;
A
#
# COMPACT_ATOMS: atom_id res chain seq x y z
N MET A 1 -7.31 -30.81 -13.49
CA MET A 1 -8.12 -30.55 -14.70
C MET A 1 -9.41 -29.88 -14.25
N THR A 2 -9.56 -28.58 -14.50
CA THR A 2 -10.84 -27.87 -14.41
C THR A 2 -10.85 -26.93 -15.60
N GLU A 3 -11.51 -27.40 -16.65
CA GLU A 3 -11.61 -26.78 -17.95
C GLU A 3 -12.30 -25.41 -17.90
N ASN A 4 -11.77 -24.50 -18.72
CA ASN A 4 -12.45 -23.43 -19.45
C ASN A 4 -13.93 -23.19 -19.11
N ARG A 5 -14.21 -22.40 -18.07
CA ARG A 5 -15.48 -21.67 -17.94
C ARG A 5 -15.43 -20.29 -18.60
N PHE A 6 -14.90 -20.23 -19.82
CA PHE A 6 -15.20 -19.17 -20.80
C PHE A 6 -15.97 -19.79 -21.97
N ALA A 7 -16.97 -20.61 -21.66
CA ALA A 7 -18.02 -20.97 -22.60
C ALA A 7 -19.03 -19.82 -22.59
N GLY A 8 -18.95 -18.93 -23.58
CA GLY A 8 -19.95 -17.89 -23.79
C GLY A 8 -19.50 -16.85 -24.82
N ILE A 9 -18.31 -16.25 -24.64
CA ILE A 9 -17.83 -15.16 -25.52
C ILE A 9 -16.31 -15.33 -25.73
N LYS A 10 -15.86 -15.32 -27.00
CA LYS A 10 -14.42 -15.29 -27.33
C LYS A 10 -13.81 -14.03 -26.67
N PRO A 11 -12.66 -14.11 -25.96
CA PRO A 11 -12.09 -12.96 -25.24
C PRO A 11 -11.93 -11.70 -26.09
N ILE A 12 -11.64 -11.85 -27.39
CA ILE A 12 -11.57 -10.74 -28.36
C ILE A 12 -12.91 -10.01 -28.49
N LEU A 13 -14.03 -10.74 -28.55
CA LEU A 13 -15.36 -10.15 -28.63
C LEU A 13 -15.73 -9.43 -27.32
N PHE A 14 -15.35 -10.00 -26.17
CA PHE A 14 -15.59 -9.38 -24.88
C PHE A 14 -14.86 -8.04 -24.74
N TRP A 15 -13.55 -8.02 -24.99
CA TRP A 15 -12.76 -6.78 -24.93
C TRP A 15 -13.14 -5.80 -26.04
N GLY A 16 -13.52 -6.29 -27.23
CA GLY A 16 -14.07 -5.46 -28.30
C GLY A 16 -15.38 -4.78 -27.93
N LEU A 17 -16.28 -5.48 -27.23
CA LEU A 17 -17.52 -4.90 -26.72
C LEU A 17 -17.26 -3.82 -25.66
N LEU A 18 -16.36 -4.08 -24.71
CA LEU A 18 -15.99 -3.07 -23.71
C LEU A 18 -15.33 -1.83 -24.35
N ALA A 19 -14.46 -2.05 -25.35
CA ALA A 19 -13.87 -0.96 -26.11
C ALA A 19 -14.93 -0.17 -26.90
N LEU A 20 -15.95 -0.85 -27.45
CA LEU A 20 -17.07 -0.19 -28.12
C LEU A 20 -17.89 0.65 -27.13
N VAL A 21 -18.17 0.14 -25.93
CA VAL A 21 -18.86 0.91 -24.88
C VAL A 21 -18.07 2.16 -24.52
N ALA A 22 -16.76 2.03 -24.26
CA ALA A 22 -15.89 3.18 -23.98
C ALA A 22 -15.86 4.17 -25.16
N ALA A 23 -15.82 3.69 -26.40
CA ALA A 23 -15.89 4.53 -27.60
C ALA A 23 -17.21 5.30 -27.71
N LEU A 24 -18.34 4.67 -27.38
CA LEU A 24 -19.65 5.31 -27.37
C LEU A 24 -19.73 6.41 -26.29
N MET A 25 -19.16 6.17 -25.11
CA MET A 25 -19.09 7.18 -24.04
C MET A 25 -18.22 8.36 -24.45
N ALA A 26 -17.04 8.10 -25.02
CA ALA A 26 -16.15 9.13 -25.55
C ALA A 26 -16.81 9.94 -26.70
N ALA A 27 -17.51 9.26 -27.61
CA ALA A 27 -18.24 9.91 -28.69
C ALA A 27 -19.40 10.76 -28.14
N PHE A 28 -20.10 10.30 -27.10
CA PHE A 28 -21.13 11.07 -26.43
C PHE A 28 -20.56 12.34 -25.78
N GLU A 29 -19.43 12.25 -25.08
CA GLU A 29 -18.77 13.42 -24.48
C GLU A 29 -18.30 14.42 -25.54
N PHE A 30 -17.68 13.93 -26.61
CA PHE A 30 -17.22 14.76 -27.72
C PHE A 30 -18.37 15.47 -28.43
N THR A 31 -19.44 14.74 -28.75
CA THR A 31 -20.63 15.32 -29.39
C THR A 31 -21.37 16.29 -28.47
N ARG A 32 -21.43 16.02 -27.17
CA ARG A 32 -21.98 16.95 -26.18
C ARG A 32 -21.16 18.23 -26.11
N ALA A 33 -19.83 18.15 -26.12
CA ALA A 33 -18.96 19.33 -26.11
C ALA A 33 -19.13 20.17 -27.38
N LEU A 34 -19.23 19.54 -28.55
CA LEU A 34 -19.45 20.24 -29.82
C LEU A 34 -20.84 20.88 -29.95
N ASN A 35 -21.87 20.17 -29.51
CA ASN A 35 -23.27 20.57 -29.69
C ASN A 35 -23.85 21.31 -28.46
N ALA A 36 -22.99 21.77 -27.55
CA ALA A 36 -23.45 22.54 -26.40
C ALA A 36 -24.14 23.84 -26.87
N PRO A 37 -25.25 24.28 -26.21
CA PRO A 37 -26.03 25.42 -26.66
C PRO A 37 -25.18 26.69 -26.74
N ALA A 38 -25.12 27.30 -27.92
CA ALA A 38 -24.30 28.48 -28.18
C ALA A 38 -25.15 29.60 -28.80
N SER A 39 -25.19 30.73 -28.12
CA SER A 39 -25.90 31.94 -28.55
C SER A 39 -25.02 32.90 -29.38
N SER A 40 -23.69 32.70 -29.39
CA SER A 40 -22.75 33.52 -30.13
C SER A 40 -21.69 32.70 -30.89
N PRO A 41 -21.10 33.25 -31.97
CA PRO A 41 -19.99 32.61 -32.70
C PRO A 41 -18.76 32.33 -31.83
N GLU A 42 -18.49 33.18 -30.84
CA GLU A 42 -17.39 32.99 -29.88
C GLU A 42 -17.61 31.77 -28.99
N LEU A 43 -18.85 31.56 -28.54
CA LEU A 43 -19.21 30.41 -27.71
C LEU A 43 -19.14 29.10 -28.52
N LEU A 44 -19.51 29.14 -29.81
CA LEU A 44 -19.30 28.03 -30.76
C LEU A 44 -17.80 27.71 -30.93
N ALA A 45 -16.95 28.72 -31.03
CA ALA A 45 -15.50 28.53 -31.12
C ALA A 45 -14.94 27.89 -29.82
N LEU A 46 -15.39 28.35 -28.65
CA LEU A 46 -15.01 27.77 -27.36
C LEU A 46 -15.42 26.29 -27.25
N HIS A 47 -16.64 25.93 -27.66
CA HIS A 47 -17.10 24.53 -27.69
C HIS A 47 -16.24 23.65 -28.59
N ARG A 48 -15.78 24.16 -29.75
CA ARG A 48 -14.83 23.44 -30.61
C ARG A 48 -13.49 23.25 -29.93
N VAL A 49 -12.95 24.27 -29.27
CA VAL A 49 -11.69 24.16 -28.51
C VAL A 49 -11.82 23.12 -27.40
N ILE A 50 -12.92 23.13 -26.62
CA ILE A 50 -13.17 22.10 -25.60
C ILE A 50 -13.19 20.70 -26.23
N ALA A 51 -13.94 20.50 -27.32
CA ALA A 51 -14.05 19.20 -27.96
C ALA A 51 -12.68 18.67 -28.48
N PHE A 52 -11.90 19.51 -29.15
CA PHE A 52 -10.66 19.09 -29.82
C PHE A 52 -9.39 19.19 -28.96
N ASP A 53 -9.35 20.09 -27.98
CA ASP A 53 -8.14 20.37 -27.18
C ASP A 53 -8.26 19.90 -25.72
N THR A 54 -9.45 19.50 -25.25
CA THR A 54 -9.61 18.90 -23.91
C THR A 54 -10.21 17.50 -23.96
N VAL A 55 -11.34 17.28 -24.65
CA VAL A 55 -12.04 15.98 -24.66
C VAL A 55 -11.26 14.92 -25.45
N LEU A 56 -10.82 15.22 -26.68
CA LEU A 56 -10.05 14.24 -27.46
C LEU A 56 -8.68 13.92 -26.83
N PRO A 57 -7.87 14.91 -26.36
CA PRO A 57 -6.62 14.62 -25.66
C PRO A 57 -6.81 13.80 -24.38
N ARG A 58 -7.87 14.03 -23.59
CA ARG A 58 -8.20 13.23 -22.41
C ARG A 58 -8.44 11.76 -22.77
N ASN A 59 -9.24 11.50 -23.80
CA ASN A 59 -9.48 10.14 -24.30
C ASN A 59 -8.20 9.47 -24.82
N ALA A 60 -7.38 10.20 -25.57
CA ALA A 60 -6.08 9.71 -26.02
C ALA A 60 -5.15 9.37 -24.85
N MET A 61 -5.11 10.23 -23.83
CA MET A 61 -4.35 9.98 -22.60
C MET A 61 -4.83 8.75 -21.84
N ALA A 62 -6.15 8.52 -21.74
CA ALA A 62 -6.69 7.32 -21.10
C ALA A 62 -6.19 6.04 -21.80
N LEU A 63 -6.19 6.02 -23.14
CA LEU A 63 -5.68 4.89 -23.92
C LEU A 63 -4.16 4.71 -23.76
N ILE A 64 -3.39 5.79 -23.91
CA ILE A 64 -1.93 5.76 -23.87
C ILE A 64 -1.42 5.37 -22.47
N CYS A 65 -1.94 6.01 -21.42
CA CYS A 65 -1.57 5.72 -20.04
C CYS A 65 -2.00 4.31 -19.64
N GLY A 66 -3.18 3.86 -20.06
CA GLY A 66 -3.65 2.50 -19.81
C GLY A 66 -2.74 1.45 -20.46
N ALA A 67 -2.32 1.69 -21.71
CA ALA A 67 -1.37 0.85 -22.40
C ALA A 67 0.01 0.83 -21.73
N GLY A 68 0.53 2.00 -21.36
CA GLY A 68 1.83 2.13 -20.73
C GLY A 68 1.89 1.51 -19.33
N LEU A 69 0.84 1.68 -18.51
CA LEU A 69 0.74 1.04 -17.19
C LEU A 69 0.56 -0.48 -17.33
N GLY A 70 -0.24 -0.95 -18.30
CA GLY A 70 -0.36 -2.38 -18.61
C GLY A 70 0.96 -3.02 -19.05
N LEU A 71 1.76 -2.31 -19.86
CA LEU A 71 3.10 -2.74 -20.27
C LEU A 71 4.06 -2.77 -19.09
N SER A 72 4.14 -1.67 -18.33
CA SER A 72 5.01 -1.56 -17.15
C SER A 72 4.69 -2.64 -16.12
N GLY A 73 3.40 -2.86 -15.82
CA GLY A 73 2.93 -3.93 -14.96
C GLY A 73 3.36 -5.32 -15.43
N LEU A 74 3.21 -5.63 -16.72
CA LEU A 74 3.67 -6.91 -17.28
C LEU A 74 5.19 -7.10 -17.10
N LEU A 75 5.99 -6.06 -17.35
CA LEU A 75 7.44 -6.12 -17.17
C LEU A 75 7.83 -6.36 -15.71
N LEU A 76 7.17 -5.67 -14.77
CA LEU A 76 7.40 -5.83 -13.33
C LEU A 76 6.98 -7.21 -12.83
N GLN A 77 5.81 -7.71 -13.23
CA GLN A 77 5.35 -9.05 -12.86
C GLN A 77 6.31 -10.13 -13.39
N GLN A 78 6.86 -9.94 -14.58
CA GLN A 78 7.80 -10.88 -15.20
C GLN A 78 9.17 -10.86 -14.49
N VAL A 79 9.73 -9.68 -14.22
CA VAL A 79 11.07 -9.56 -13.60
C VAL A 79 11.07 -9.93 -12.12
N LEU A 80 9.98 -9.61 -11.41
CA LEU A 80 9.83 -9.89 -9.98
C LEU A 80 9.19 -11.25 -9.69
N ARG A 81 8.69 -11.95 -10.72
CA ARG A 81 7.96 -13.23 -10.58
C ARG A 81 6.83 -13.16 -9.56
N ASN A 82 6.17 -12.02 -9.53
CA ASN A 82 5.07 -11.77 -8.63
C ASN A 82 3.89 -11.21 -9.44
N PRO A 83 2.76 -11.93 -9.55
CA PRO A 83 1.58 -11.44 -10.27
C PRO A 83 0.96 -10.18 -9.65
N LEU A 84 1.35 -9.83 -8.42
CA LEU A 84 0.89 -8.62 -7.72
C LEU A 84 1.86 -7.44 -7.86
N ALA A 85 2.96 -7.61 -8.60
CA ALA A 85 3.87 -6.51 -8.84
C ALA A 85 3.17 -5.43 -9.69
N GLU A 86 3.19 -4.22 -9.19
CA GLU A 86 2.67 -3.02 -9.84
C GLU A 86 3.68 -1.88 -9.64
N PRO A 87 3.78 -0.89 -10.54
CA PRO A 87 4.73 0.22 -10.37
C PRO A 87 4.67 0.94 -9.02
N SER A 88 3.47 1.10 -8.45
CA SER A 88 3.24 1.69 -7.12
C SER A 88 3.93 0.90 -5.99
N THR A 89 4.08 -0.42 -6.13
CA THR A 89 4.74 -1.29 -5.13
C THR A 89 6.25 -1.04 -5.00
N LEU A 90 6.88 -0.42 -6.00
CA LEU A 90 8.30 -0.03 -5.95
C LEU A 90 8.53 1.36 -5.35
N GLY A 91 7.48 2.08 -4.96
CA GLY A 91 7.58 3.41 -4.37
C GLY A 91 7.66 4.57 -5.36
N ILE A 92 7.45 4.31 -6.67
CA ILE A 92 7.46 5.37 -7.71
C ILE A 92 6.42 6.45 -7.39
N ALA A 93 5.18 6.04 -7.14
CA ALA A 93 4.06 6.93 -6.87
C ALA A 93 4.28 7.77 -5.60
N ALA A 94 4.70 7.12 -4.51
CA ALA A 94 4.98 7.78 -3.25
C ALA A 94 6.18 8.73 -3.34
N GLY A 95 7.24 8.34 -4.06
CA GLY A 95 8.40 9.19 -4.31
C GLY A 95 8.06 10.43 -5.14
N ALA A 96 7.23 10.27 -6.18
CA ALA A 96 6.72 11.37 -6.98
C ALA A 96 5.88 12.34 -6.14
N GLN A 97 4.93 11.82 -5.36
CA GLN A 97 4.08 12.64 -4.50
C GLN A 97 4.91 13.37 -3.43
N PHE A 98 5.85 12.69 -2.77
CA PHE A 98 6.74 13.32 -1.80
C PHE A 98 7.60 14.43 -2.42
N ALA A 99 8.21 14.18 -3.58
CA ALA A 99 9.05 15.18 -4.25
C ALA A 99 8.25 16.39 -4.72
N MET A 100 7.00 16.21 -5.18
CA MET A 100 6.14 17.34 -5.49
C MET A 100 5.73 18.11 -4.25
N THR A 101 5.36 17.42 -3.17
CA THR A 101 4.99 18.06 -1.90
C THR A 101 6.14 18.85 -1.31
N ALA A 102 7.33 18.27 -1.27
CA ALA A 102 8.54 18.96 -0.82
C ALA A 102 8.93 20.09 -1.79
N GLY A 103 8.88 19.84 -3.10
CA GLY A 103 9.24 20.83 -4.11
C GLY A 103 8.33 22.05 -4.10
N MET A 104 7.02 21.87 -3.97
CA MET A 104 6.07 22.99 -3.91
C MET A 104 6.25 23.85 -2.66
N LEU A 105 6.76 23.27 -1.56
CA LEU A 105 7.00 23.97 -0.31
C LEU A 105 8.36 24.67 -0.25
N TYR A 106 9.41 24.01 -0.74
CA TYR A 106 10.80 24.45 -0.51
C TYR A 106 11.52 24.94 -1.76
N LEU A 107 11.01 24.67 -2.97
CA LEU A 107 11.62 25.15 -4.21
C LEU A 107 10.85 26.36 -4.76
N PRO A 108 11.56 27.36 -5.32
CA PRO A 108 10.92 28.46 -6.03
C PRO A 108 10.12 27.95 -7.23
N VAL A 109 8.83 28.32 -7.31
CA VAL A 109 7.87 27.87 -8.36
C VAL A 109 8.39 28.13 -9.78
N ALA A 110 9.29 29.10 -9.95
CA ALA A 110 9.85 29.48 -11.25
C ALA A 110 10.90 28.50 -11.82
N LEU A 111 11.46 27.58 -11.03
CA LEU A 111 12.68 26.85 -11.42
C LEU A 111 12.43 25.46 -12.02
N ILE A 112 11.35 24.76 -11.68
CA ILE A 112 11.12 23.36 -12.10
C ILE A 112 9.62 23.10 -12.33
N SER A 113 9.26 22.51 -13.48
CA SER A 113 7.88 22.10 -13.73
C SER A 113 7.46 20.93 -12.81
N ARG A 114 6.17 20.86 -12.48
CA ARG A 114 5.60 19.83 -11.60
C ARG A 114 5.87 18.41 -12.09
N GLU A 115 5.80 18.22 -13.41
CA GLU A 115 6.10 16.95 -14.08
C GLU A 115 7.53 16.47 -13.79
N TRP A 116 8.52 17.35 -13.90
CA TRP A 116 9.92 17.01 -13.63
C TRP A 116 10.15 16.67 -12.16
N LEU A 117 9.51 17.38 -11.23
CA LEU A 117 9.57 17.05 -9.79
C LEU A 117 9.01 15.66 -9.51
N ALA A 118 7.85 15.33 -10.05
CA ALA A 118 7.23 14.02 -9.92
C ALA A 118 8.11 12.91 -10.52
N LEU A 119 8.62 13.12 -11.74
CA LEU A 119 9.48 12.16 -12.43
C LEU A 119 10.78 11.89 -11.66
N VAL A 120 11.48 12.95 -11.24
CA VAL A 120 12.73 12.84 -10.47
C VAL A 120 12.48 12.17 -9.12
N GLY A 121 11.40 12.52 -8.42
CA GLY A 121 11.01 11.89 -7.16
C GLY A 121 10.76 10.40 -7.28
N GLY A 122 9.99 9.99 -8.30
CA GLY A 122 9.72 8.59 -8.57
C GLY A 122 10.97 7.78 -8.93
N LEU A 123 11.85 8.36 -9.77
CA LEU A 123 13.12 7.74 -10.13
C LEU A 123 14.10 7.66 -8.95
N ALA A 124 14.14 8.68 -8.09
CA ALA A 124 14.97 8.69 -6.88
C ALA A 124 14.53 7.59 -5.89
N ALA A 125 13.22 7.43 -5.68
CA ALA A 125 12.68 6.37 -4.83
C ALA A 125 13.09 4.98 -5.33
N VAL A 126 12.97 4.70 -6.64
CA VAL A 126 13.39 3.41 -7.19
C VAL A 126 14.90 3.23 -7.16
N SER A 127 15.67 4.28 -7.43
CA SER A 127 17.13 4.24 -7.35
C SER A 127 17.60 3.87 -5.94
N LEU A 128 16.94 4.40 -4.91
CA LEU A 128 17.16 4.01 -3.52
C LEU A 128 16.85 2.52 -3.30
N VAL A 129 15.70 2.03 -3.79
CA VAL A 129 15.31 0.61 -3.69
C VAL A 129 16.34 -0.31 -4.35
N LEU A 130 16.81 0.06 -5.55
CA LEU A 130 17.82 -0.69 -6.29
C LEU A 130 19.19 -0.65 -5.62
N GLY A 131 19.60 0.53 -5.11
CA GLY A 131 20.85 0.71 -4.37
C GLY A 131 20.91 -0.14 -3.10
N LEU A 132 19.83 -0.17 -2.33
CA LEU A 132 19.69 -1.00 -1.13
C LEU A 132 19.77 -2.52 -1.44
N ASN A 133 19.44 -2.92 -2.67
CA ASN A 133 19.45 -4.32 -3.11
C ASN A 133 20.60 -4.71 -4.04
N TRP A 134 21.53 -3.80 -4.33
CA TRP A 134 22.57 -4.03 -5.32
C TRP A 134 23.41 -5.28 -5.02
N LYS A 135 23.83 -5.43 -3.75
CA LYS A 135 24.64 -6.57 -3.27
C LYS A 135 23.91 -7.92 -3.35
N ARG A 136 22.59 -7.92 -3.51
CA ARG A 136 21.74 -9.13 -3.52
C ARG A 136 21.27 -9.52 -4.92
N SER A 137 21.94 -9.03 -5.97
CA SER A 137 21.57 -9.30 -7.37
C SER A 137 20.10 -8.96 -7.68
N LEU A 138 19.53 -7.96 -6.99
CA LEU A 138 18.13 -7.53 -7.14
C LEU A 138 17.14 -8.69 -6.96
N GLU A 139 17.28 -9.45 -5.87
CA GLU A 139 16.33 -10.53 -5.54
C GLU A 139 14.90 -9.98 -5.41
N PRO A 140 13.90 -10.55 -6.12
CA PRO A 140 12.56 -9.97 -6.19
C PRO A 140 11.87 -9.70 -4.85
N ALA A 141 11.91 -10.65 -3.92
CA ALA A 141 11.27 -10.48 -2.61
C ALA A 141 11.87 -9.30 -1.84
N SER A 142 13.20 -9.16 -1.89
CA SER A 142 13.92 -8.07 -1.24
C SER A 142 13.64 -6.72 -1.91
N VAL A 143 13.52 -6.69 -3.25
CA VAL A 143 13.19 -5.48 -4.01
C VAL A 143 11.79 -4.99 -3.66
N ILE A 144 10.80 -5.89 -3.62
CA ILE A 144 9.42 -5.53 -3.23
C ILE A 144 9.38 -4.99 -1.80
N LEU A 145 10.07 -5.64 -0.86
CA LEU A 145 10.08 -5.22 0.54
C LEU A 145 10.73 -3.84 0.72
N CYS A 146 11.88 -3.60 0.08
CA CYS A 146 12.50 -2.27 0.06
C CYS A 146 11.58 -1.24 -0.60
N GLY A 147 10.93 -1.60 -1.70
CA GLY A 147 9.94 -0.77 -2.39
C GLY A 147 8.79 -0.35 -1.50
N MET A 148 8.20 -1.29 -0.76
CA MET A 148 7.13 -1.01 0.21
C MET A 148 7.61 -0.08 1.32
N ILE A 149 8.84 -0.25 1.85
CA ILE A 149 9.39 0.64 2.87
C ILE A 149 9.55 2.06 2.35
N VAL A 150 10.19 2.20 1.19
CA VAL A 150 10.40 3.52 0.56
C VAL A 150 9.05 4.17 0.25
N SER A 151 8.07 3.39 -0.24
CA SER A 151 6.72 3.87 -0.52
C SER A 151 6.01 4.39 0.72
N LEU A 152 5.98 3.60 1.80
CA LEU A 152 5.30 3.96 3.04
C LEU A 152 5.96 5.18 3.71
N THR A 153 7.29 5.22 3.75
CA THR A 153 8.04 6.35 4.32
C THR A 153 7.84 7.63 3.52
N ALA A 154 7.92 7.58 2.19
CA ALA A 154 7.66 8.74 1.33
C ALA A 154 6.20 9.21 1.41
N THR A 155 5.23 8.29 1.44
CA THR A 155 3.82 8.62 1.62
C THR A 155 3.58 9.30 2.95
N ALA A 156 4.10 8.74 4.05
CA ALA A 156 3.91 9.32 5.37
C ALA A 156 4.60 10.69 5.49
N ALA A 157 5.76 10.87 4.85
CA ALA A 157 6.46 12.15 4.83
C ALA A 157 5.68 13.19 4.03
N SER A 158 5.10 12.80 2.89
CA SER A 158 4.21 13.66 2.10
C SER A 158 2.98 14.06 2.90
N THR A 159 2.31 13.12 3.55
CA THR A 159 1.12 13.39 4.38
C THR A 159 1.44 14.31 5.57
N ALA A 160 2.61 14.13 6.19
CA ALA A 160 3.09 15.00 7.26
C ALA A 160 3.30 16.45 6.77
N LEU A 161 3.89 16.64 5.59
CA LEU A 161 4.05 17.96 4.98
C LEU A 161 2.71 18.60 4.61
N ILE A 162 1.76 17.82 4.08
CA ILE A 162 0.41 18.28 3.75
C ILE A 162 -0.31 18.76 5.02
N LEU A 163 -0.30 17.96 6.09
CA LEU A 163 -0.93 18.30 7.37
C LEU A 163 -0.28 19.51 8.05
N ALA A 164 1.04 19.67 7.92
CA ALA A 164 1.77 20.78 8.54
C ALA A 164 1.52 22.14 7.85
N ASN A 165 1.22 22.15 6.55
CA ASN A 165 1.13 23.38 5.75
C ASN A 165 -0.30 23.73 5.30
N GLY A 166 -1.30 22.96 5.73
CA GLY A 166 -2.72 23.29 5.56
C GLY A 166 -3.24 23.16 4.10
N GLU A 167 -4.24 23.97 3.77
CA GLU A 167 -5.04 23.84 2.53
C GLU A 167 -4.24 24.01 1.24
N TYR A 168 -3.18 24.84 1.24
CA TYR A 168 -2.39 25.12 0.03
C TYR A 168 -1.74 23.87 -0.57
N VAL A 169 -1.36 22.91 0.28
CA VAL A 169 -0.70 21.67 -0.14
C VAL A 169 -1.71 20.54 -0.32
N PHE A 170 -2.96 20.72 0.11
CA PHE A 170 -4.01 19.72 -0.01
C PHE A 170 -4.36 19.38 -1.47
N SER A 171 -4.22 20.33 -2.39
CA SER A 171 -4.39 20.07 -3.82
C SER A 171 -3.43 18.99 -4.35
N LEU A 172 -2.27 18.79 -3.70
CA LEU A 172 -1.33 17.71 -4.05
C LEU A 172 -1.83 16.34 -3.61
N PHE A 173 -2.66 16.27 -2.57
CA PHE A 173 -3.37 15.03 -2.23
C PHE A 173 -4.38 14.67 -3.32
N VAL A 174 -5.14 15.66 -3.80
CA VAL A 174 -6.09 15.47 -4.91
C VAL A 174 -5.38 15.04 -6.19
N TRP A 175 -4.21 15.63 -6.49
CA TRP A 175 -3.35 15.16 -7.58
C TRP A 175 -2.92 13.69 -7.39
N GLY A 176 -2.62 13.29 -6.15
CA GLY A 176 -2.33 11.91 -5.79
C GLY A 176 -3.49 10.95 -6.08
N GLY A 177 -4.71 11.44 -6.26
CA GLY A 177 -5.87 10.65 -6.73
C GLY A 177 -5.91 10.42 -8.24
N GLY A 178 -5.05 11.08 -9.01
CA GLY A 178 -4.94 10.97 -10.47
C GLY A 178 -6.05 11.69 -11.26
N SER A 179 -5.67 12.42 -12.31
CA SER A 179 -6.57 13.11 -13.24
C SER A 179 -6.08 12.99 -14.68
N LEU A 180 -6.98 12.57 -15.58
CA LEU A 180 -6.74 12.49 -17.02
C LEU A 180 -7.13 13.77 -17.76
N GLU A 181 -7.55 14.82 -17.07
CA GLU A 181 -7.86 16.11 -17.69
C GLU A 181 -6.63 16.69 -18.39
N GLN A 182 -6.82 17.13 -19.64
CA GLN A 182 -5.75 17.68 -20.48
C GLN A 182 -6.14 19.06 -21.00
N GLN A 183 -5.12 19.89 -21.21
CA GLN A 183 -5.26 21.24 -21.77
C GLN A 183 -4.71 21.34 -23.21
N SER A 184 -4.02 20.30 -23.69
CA SER A 184 -3.48 20.23 -25.04
C SER A 184 -3.10 18.80 -25.42
N TRP A 185 -2.73 18.59 -26.68
CA TRP A 185 -2.17 17.33 -27.19
C TRP A 185 -0.73 17.05 -26.75
N GLY A 186 0.00 18.06 -26.26
CA GLY A 186 1.43 17.97 -25.95
C GLY A 186 1.80 16.81 -25.01
N PRO A 187 1.19 16.71 -23.81
CA PRO A 187 1.40 15.59 -22.89
C PRO A 187 1.08 14.23 -23.52
N GLY A 188 -0.03 14.14 -24.28
CA GLY A 188 -0.43 12.94 -25.01
C GLY A 188 0.61 12.44 -26.00
N VAL A 189 1.14 13.33 -26.83
CA VAL A 189 2.19 12.99 -27.80
C VAL A 189 3.49 12.59 -27.10
N SER A 190 3.88 13.33 -26.06
CA SER A 190 5.09 13.07 -25.28
C SER A 190 5.05 11.70 -24.60
N VAL A 191 3.99 11.39 -23.85
CA VAL A 191 3.82 10.08 -23.19
C VAL A 191 3.63 8.98 -24.22
N GLY A 192 2.87 9.23 -25.29
CA GLY A 192 2.66 8.28 -26.38
C GLY A 192 3.97 7.81 -27.00
N LEU A 193 4.88 8.73 -27.29
CA LEU A 193 6.22 8.41 -27.81
C LEU A 193 7.03 7.57 -26.80
N ARG A 194 7.00 7.92 -25.51
CA ARG A 194 7.69 7.16 -24.45
C ARG A 194 7.15 5.74 -24.34
N VAL A 195 5.82 5.56 -24.40
CA VAL A 195 5.16 4.24 -24.38
C VAL A 195 5.51 3.42 -25.62
N LEU A 196 5.55 4.03 -26.80
CA LEU A 196 5.99 3.36 -28.04
C LEU A 196 7.45 2.90 -27.95
N ILE A 197 8.35 3.76 -27.49
CA ILE A 197 9.76 3.42 -27.28
C ILE A 197 9.88 2.28 -26.25
N GLY A 198 9.23 2.40 -25.10
CA GLY A 198 9.26 1.36 -24.06
C GLY A 198 8.70 0.02 -24.54
N GLY A 199 7.64 0.06 -25.35
CA GLY A 199 7.10 -1.11 -26.05
C GLY A 199 8.12 -1.74 -26.99
N GLY A 200 8.75 -0.94 -27.87
CA GLY A 200 9.80 -1.38 -28.77
C GLY A 200 10.97 -2.05 -28.04
N VAL A 201 11.48 -1.41 -26.98
CA VAL A 201 12.57 -1.96 -26.17
C VAL A 201 12.12 -3.26 -25.46
N ALA A 202 10.90 -3.31 -24.93
CA ALA A 202 10.36 -4.54 -24.34
C ALA A 202 10.30 -5.70 -25.35
N PHE A 203 9.99 -5.43 -26.62
CA PHE A 203 10.06 -6.41 -27.69
C PHE A 203 11.49 -6.90 -27.98
N PHE A 204 12.48 -6.01 -27.98
CA PHE A 204 13.89 -6.41 -28.11
C PHE A 204 14.36 -7.29 -26.95
N LEU A 205 13.80 -7.08 -25.75
CA LEU A 205 14.11 -7.85 -24.55
C LEU A 205 13.31 -9.14 -24.39
N LEU A 206 12.56 -9.56 -25.41
CA LEU A 206 11.77 -10.79 -25.38
C LEU A 206 12.56 -12.00 -24.87
N ARG A 207 13.78 -12.20 -25.38
CA ARG A 207 14.65 -13.32 -24.97
C ARG A 207 15.04 -13.21 -23.48
N PRO A 208 15.71 -12.11 -23.01
CA PRO A 208 15.96 -11.90 -21.58
C PRO A 208 14.74 -12.10 -20.68
N LEU A 209 13.59 -11.55 -21.05
CA LEU A 209 12.35 -11.65 -20.27
C LEU A 209 11.80 -13.08 -20.19
N THR A 210 11.89 -13.86 -21.28
CA THR A 210 11.52 -15.28 -21.25
C THR A 210 12.44 -16.09 -20.36
N LEU A 211 13.76 -15.81 -20.38
CA LEU A 211 14.75 -16.49 -19.55
C LEU A 211 14.62 -16.11 -18.08
N LEU A 212 14.22 -14.87 -17.77
CA LEU A 212 13.94 -14.43 -16.40
C LEU A 212 12.75 -15.16 -15.76
N ALA A 213 11.90 -15.83 -16.54
CA ALA A 213 10.83 -16.69 -16.03
C ALA A 213 11.35 -18.00 -15.42
N LEU A 214 12.51 -18.48 -15.86
CA LEU A 214 13.14 -19.73 -15.41
C LEU A 214 13.92 -19.52 -14.11
N ASP A 215 14.15 -20.54 -13.31
CA ASP A 215 14.94 -20.42 -12.08
C ASP A 215 16.31 -19.76 -12.27
N ASN A 216 16.80 -19.06 -11.22
CA ASN A 216 18.03 -18.26 -11.29
C ASN A 216 19.23 -19.07 -11.81
N ALA A 217 19.34 -20.36 -11.41
CA ALA A 217 20.38 -21.26 -11.87
C ALA A 217 20.27 -21.54 -13.38
N ASN A 218 19.07 -21.88 -13.85
CA ASN A 218 18.80 -22.17 -15.27
C ASN A 218 18.98 -20.92 -16.16
N ALA A 219 18.58 -19.75 -15.66
CA ALA A 219 18.79 -18.50 -16.39
C ALA A 219 20.30 -18.16 -16.52
N ARG A 220 21.09 -18.38 -15.47
CA ARG A 220 22.55 -18.18 -15.49
C ARG A 220 23.26 -19.18 -16.40
N SER A 221 22.87 -20.45 -16.38
CA SER A 221 23.46 -21.48 -17.25
C SER A 221 23.20 -21.22 -18.74
N LEU A 222 22.13 -20.48 -19.06
CA LEU A 222 21.82 -20.02 -20.41
C LEU A 222 22.52 -18.69 -20.79
N GLY A 223 23.49 -18.24 -19.98
CA GLY A 223 24.33 -17.07 -20.26
C GLY A 223 23.70 -15.72 -19.90
N LEU A 224 22.57 -15.69 -19.18
CA LEU A 224 21.91 -14.43 -18.82
C LEU A 224 22.55 -13.79 -17.58
N SER A 225 23.02 -12.56 -17.73
CA SER A 225 23.39 -11.70 -16.59
C SER A 225 22.13 -11.25 -15.83
N LEU A 226 21.78 -11.95 -14.74
CA LEU A 226 20.56 -11.67 -13.97
C LEU A 226 20.46 -10.20 -13.53
N ALA A 227 21.53 -9.63 -12.97
CA ALA A 227 21.49 -8.27 -12.43
C ALA A 227 21.27 -7.22 -13.53
N ALA A 228 22.02 -7.29 -14.64
CA ALA A 228 21.87 -6.34 -15.73
C ALA A 228 20.51 -6.45 -16.43
N SER A 229 20.03 -7.68 -16.68
CA SER A 229 18.71 -7.91 -17.29
C SER A 229 17.59 -7.44 -16.37
N ARG A 230 17.67 -7.69 -15.07
CA ARG A 230 16.70 -7.18 -14.09
C ARG A 230 16.70 -5.66 -14.03
N LEU A 231 17.89 -5.06 -13.92
CA LEU A 231 18.05 -3.62 -13.87
C LEU A 231 17.45 -2.96 -15.10
N LEU A 232 17.74 -3.46 -16.29
CA LEU A 232 17.28 -2.87 -17.54
C LEU A 232 15.76 -3.00 -17.69
N VAL A 233 15.18 -4.16 -17.37
CA VAL A 233 13.71 -4.35 -17.40
C VAL A 233 13.01 -3.47 -16.36
N ILE A 234 13.54 -3.41 -15.13
CA ILE A 234 13.01 -2.55 -14.07
C ILE A 234 13.12 -1.08 -14.50
N ALA A 235 14.26 -0.65 -15.06
CA ALA A 235 14.47 0.73 -15.50
C ALA A 235 13.45 1.16 -16.56
N ILE A 236 13.15 0.31 -17.55
CA ILE A 236 12.13 0.63 -18.57
C ILE A 236 10.74 0.69 -17.95
N ALA A 237 10.39 -0.29 -17.12
CA ALA A 237 9.08 -0.32 -16.49
C ALA A 237 8.87 0.89 -15.58
N VAL A 238 9.90 1.28 -14.83
CA VAL A 238 9.91 2.43 -13.93
C VAL A 238 9.87 3.73 -14.72
N TRP A 239 10.65 3.86 -15.80
CA TRP A 239 10.62 5.04 -16.66
C TRP A 239 9.24 5.27 -17.26
N LEU A 240 8.60 4.22 -17.77
CA LEU A 240 7.22 4.29 -18.29
C LEU A 240 6.24 4.72 -17.21
N ALA A 241 6.26 4.05 -16.06
CA ALA A 241 5.31 4.33 -14.98
C ALA A 241 5.53 5.72 -14.36
N ALA A 242 6.78 6.11 -14.10
CA ALA A 242 7.11 7.42 -13.55
C ALA A 242 6.75 8.55 -14.52
N SER A 243 6.94 8.34 -15.83
CA SER A 243 6.52 9.31 -16.86
C SER A 243 5.00 9.48 -16.89
N ILE A 244 4.24 8.39 -16.79
CA ILE A 244 2.77 8.44 -16.74
C ILE A 244 2.29 9.09 -15.44
N THR A 245 2.88 8.71 -14.30
CA THR A 245 2.53 9.27 -13.00
C THR A 245 2.85 10.75 -12.89
N ALA A 246 3.93 11.22 -13.53
CA ALA A 246 4.28 12.64 -13.54
C ALA A 246 3.21 13.52 -14.24
N GLU A 247 2.55 12.98 -15.26
CA GLU A 247 1.59 13.71 -16.10
C GLU A 247 0.15 13.59 -15.57
N VAL A 248 -0.23 12.39 -15.14
CA VAL A 248 -1.63 12.05 -14.81
C VAL A 248 -1.86 11.84 -13.32
N GLY A 249 -0.80 11.84 -12.50
CA GLY A 249 -0.87 11.46 -11.10
C GLY A 249 -0.94 9.94 -10.90
N ILE A 250 -1.33 9.51 -9.70
CA ILE A 250 -1.25 8.09 -9.32
C ILE A 250 -2.49 7.35 -9.82
N LEU A 251 -2.28 6.49 -10.83
CA LEU A 251 -3.28 5.55 -11.32
C LEU A 251 -2.91 4.13 -10.87
N GLY A 252 -3.70 3.56 -9.96
CA GLY A 252 -3.48 2.22 -9.43
C GLY A 252 -4.17 1.13 -10.25
N PHE A 253 -3.88 -0.14 -9.94
CA PHE A 253 -4.58 -1.35 -10.42
C PHE A 253 -4.45 -1.70 -11.90
N VAL A 254 -4.34 -0.75 -12.82
CA VAL A 254 -4.25 -1.03 -14.26
C VAL A 254 -3.04 -1.92 -14.56
N GLY A 255 -1.88 -1.59 -13.99
CA GLY A 255 -0.66 -2.38 -14.14
C GLY A 255 -0.71 -3.76 -13.47
N LEU A 256 -1.53 -3.94 -12.44
CA LEU A 256 -1.71 -5.23 -11.77
C LEU A 256 -2.71 -6.13 -12.53
N VAL A 257 -3.84 -5.57 -12.93
CA VAL A 257 -4.99 -6.29 -13.47
C VAL A 257 -4.82 -6.62 -14.94
N ALA A 258 -4.31 -5.69 -15.76
CA ALA A 258 -4.26 -5.88 -17.21
C ALA A 258 -3.41 -7.07 -17.68
N PRO A 259 -2.17 -7.30 -17.18
CA PRO A 259 -1.37 -8.46 -17.56
C PRO A 259 -2.02 -9.78 -17.16
N THR A 260 -2.68 -9.77 -16.01
CA THR A 260 -3.33 -10.94 -15.43
C THR A 260 -4.62 -11.28 -16.20
N LEU A 261 -5.41 -10.28 -16.59
CA LEU A 261 -6.55 -10.45 -17.49
C LEU A 261 -6.13 -10.88 -18.89
N ALA A 262 -4.99 -10.43 -19.40
CA ALA A 262 -4.43 -10.92 -20.66
C ALA A 262 -4.16 -12.44 -20.58
N GLN A 263 -3.55 -12.90 -19.48
CA GLN A 263 -3.32 -14.32 -19.25
C GLN A 263 -4.63 -15.12 -19.14
N LEU A 264 -5.62 -14.62 -18.40
CA LEU A 264 -6.94 -15.27 -18.28
C LEU A 264 -7.71 -15.28 -19.61
N SER A 265 -7.47 -14.28 -20.46
CA SER A 265 -8.02 -14.18 -21.83
C SER A 265 -7.31 -15.09 -22.85
N GLY A 266 -6.35 -15.92 -22.41
CA GLY A 266 -5.68 -16.90 -23.25
C GLY A 266 -4.30 -16.48 -23.79
N ALA A 267 -3.78 -15.30 -23.45
CA ALA A 267 -2.43 -14.90 -23.82
C ALA A 267 -1.37 -15.66 -23.00
N ARG A 268 -0.97 -16.85 -23.49
CA ARG A 268 0.00 -17.72 -22.79
C ARG A 268 1.46 -17.36 -23.07
N ARG A 269 1.78 -16.92 -24.29
CA ARG A 269 3.14 -16.57 -24.71
C ARG A 269 3.49 -15.13 -24.34
N LEU A 270 4.72 -14.87 -23.90
CA LEU A 270 5.15 -13.52 -23.52
C LEU A 270 5.00 -12.51 -24.67
N LYS A 271 5.35 -12.91 -25.91
CA LYS A 271 5.14 -12.08 -27.11
C LYS A 271 3.69 -11.61 -27.27
N THR A 272 2.73 -12.50 -27.01
CA THR A 272 1.30 -12.15 -27.06
C THR A 272 0.91 -11.28 -25.88
N LYS A 273 1.44 -11.56 -24.68
CA LYS A 273 1.19 -10.73 -23.49
C LYS A 273 1.68 -9.29 -23.68
N LEU A 274 2.82 -9.07 -24.32
CA LEU A 274 3.36 -7.73 -24.62
C LEU A 274 2.44 -6.87 -25.50
N ILE A 275 1.49 -7.48 -26.22
CA ILE A 275 0.50 -6.76 -27.04
C ILE A 275 -0.84 -6.67 -26.30
N VAL A 276 -1.30 -7.80 -25.77
CA VAL A 276 -2.65 -7.90 -25.19
C VAL A 276 -2.73 -7.21 -23.83
N ALA A 277 -1.69 -7.24 -23.01
CA ALA A 277 -1.72 -6.57 -21.71
C ALA A 277 -1.82 -5.04 -21.83
N PRO A 278 -1.02 -4.36 -22.69
CA PRO A 278 -1.23 -2.94 -22.97
C PRO A 278 -2.63 -2.65 -23.56
N ALA A 279 -3.11 -3.45 -24.51
CA ALA A 279 -4.44 -3.24 -25.10
C ALA A 279 -5.57 -3.33 -24.05
N ILE A 280 -5.51 -4.34 -23.17
CA ILE A 280 -6.48 -4.47 -22.06
C ILE A 280 -6.35 -3.28 -21.10
N GLY A 281 -5.13 -2.85 -20.76
CA GLY A 281 -4.91 -1.69 -19.90
C GLY A 281 -5.52 -0.42 -20.48
N ALA A 282 -5.38 -0.19 -21.79
CA ALA A 282 -5.99 0.92 -22.51
C ALA A 282 -7.53 0.90 -22.42
N VAL A 283 -8.15 -0.25 -22.69
CA VAL A 283 -9.61 -0.40 -22.61
C VAL A 283 -10.12 -0.20 -21.18
N LEU A 284 -9.44 -0.76 -20.18
CA LEU A 284 -9.82 -0.61 -18.78
C LEU A 284 -9.79 0.84 -18.33
N LEU A 285 -8.68 1.56 -18.59
CA LEU A 285 -8.55 2.95 -18.17
C LEU A 285 -9.50 3.86 -18.94
N TRP A 286 -9.69 3.63 -20.24
CA TRP A 286 -10.62 4.41 -21.07
C TRP A 286 -12.07 4.24 -20.63
N LEU A 287 -12.51 3.00 -20.37
CA LEU A 287 -13.83 2.74 -19.84
C LEU A 287 -14.03 3.37 -18.46
N THR A 288 -13.01 3.29 -17.60
CA THR A 288 -13.06 3.88 -16.26
C THR A 288 -13.18 5.40 -16.32
N ASP A 289 -12.36 6.06 -17.14
CA ASP A 289 -12.39 7.52 -17.31
C ASP A 289 -13.73 8.00 -17.89
N GLY A 290 -14.27 7.29 -18.89
CA GLY A 290 -15.61 7.58 -19.41
C GLY A 290 -16.70 7.44 -18.33
N CYS A 291 -16.62 6.42 -17.47
CA CYS A 291 -17.58 6.27 -16.37
C CYS A 291 -17.48 7.44 -15.39
N VAL A 292 -16.26 7.86 -15.06
CA VAL A 292 -16.00 9.00 -14.18
C VAL A 292 -16.52 10.29 -14.80
N SER A 293 -16.23 10.55 -16.07
CA SER A 293 -16.67 11.74 -16.78
C SER A 293 -18.21 11.82 -16.87
N LEU A 294 -18.89 10.71 -17.19
CA LEU A 294 -20.36 10.66 -17.14
C LEU A 294 -20.90 10.95 -15.74
N LEU A 295 -20.34 10.33 -14.69
CA LEU A 295 -20.76 10.57 -13.31
C LEU A 295 -20.55 12.02 -12.87
N GLN A 296 -19.41 12.63 -13.23
CA GLN A 296 -19.11 14.03 -12.98
C GLN A 296 -20.16 14.95 -13.62
N THR A 297 -20.66 14.60 -14.82
CA THR A 297 -21.69 15.41 -15.45
C THR A 297 -23.06 15.34 -14.79
N VAL A 298 -23.34 14.29 -14.02
CA VAL A 298 -24.61 14.12 -13.28
C VAL A 298 -24.52 14.69 -11.87
N THR A 299 -23.38 14.47 -11.20
CA THR A 299 -23.18 14.82 -9.78
C THR A 299 -22.58 16.21 -9.59
N GLY A 300 -21.84 16.74 -10.56
CA GLY A 300 -21.09 17.99 -10.46
C GLY A 300 -19.76 17.88 -9.70
N ASP A 301 -19.53 16.77 -8.98
CA ASP A 301 -18.36 16.57 -8.13
C ASP A 301 -17.18 15.98 -8.91
N ARG A 302 -15.98 16.54 -8.69
CA ARG A 302 -14.74 16.07 -9.33
C ARG A 302 -14.21 14.82 -8.64
N LEU A 303 -14.58 13.66 -9.19
CA LEU A 303 -14.09 12.37 -8.72
C LEU A 303 -12.71 12.03 -9.34
N PRO A 304 -11.66 11.75 -8.56
CA PRO A 304 -10.35 11.37 -9.11
C PRO A 304 -10.42 10.05 -9.86
N VAL A 305 -9.80 9.98 -11.04
CA VAL A 305 -9.85 8.78 -11.88
C VAL A 305 -9.09 7.62 -11.23
N GLY A 306 -7.99 7.89 -10.53
CA GLY A 306 -7.24 6.87 -9.80
C GLY A 306 -8.07 6.21 -8.71
N ALA A 307 -8.90 6.98 -7.99
CA ALA A 307 -9.87 6.41 -7.05
C ALA A 307 -10.85 5.48 -7.76
N ALA A 308 -11.44 5.90 -8.89
CA ALA A 308 -12.37 5.06 -9.65
C ALA A 308 -11.71 3.78 -10.19
N THR A 309 -10.46 3.84 -10.66
CA THR A 309 -9.72 2.64 -11.12
C THR A 309 -9.49 1.65 -9.98
N ALA A 310 -9.20 2.11 -8.76
CA ALA A 310 -9.08 1.24 -7.59
C ALA A 310 -10.43 0.63 -7.16
N LEU A 311 -11.53 1.38 -7.31
CA LEU A 311 -12.89 0.88 -7.04
C LEU A 311 -13.26 -0.29 -7.96
N LEU A 312 -12.87 -0.22 -9.24
CA LEU A 312 -13.07 -1.30 -10.21
C LEU A 312 -12.05 -2.43 -10.03
N GLY A 313 -10.81 -2.09 -9.72
CA GLY A 313 -9.69 -3.04 -9.59
C GLY A 313 -9.85 -4.00 -8.41
N GLY A 314 -10.37 -3.54 -7.27
CA GLY A 314 -10.56 -4.36 -6.07
C GLY A 314 -11.49 -5.57 -6.27
N PRO A 315 -12.74 -5.39 -6.76
CA PRO A 315 -13.64 -6.49 -7.09
C PRO A 315 -13.07 -7.42 -8.17
N LEU A 316 -12.40 -6.87 -9.19
CA LEU A 316 -11.75 -7.66 -10.23
C LEU A 316 -10.66 -8.55 -9.64
N LEU A 317 -9.80 -8.03 -8.77
CA LEU A 317 -8.75 -8.80 -8.09
C LEU A 317 -9.35 -9.94 -7.26
N LEU A 318 -10.40 -9.65 -6.48
CA LEU A 318 -11.11 -10.65 -5.67
C LEU A 318 -11.74 -11.76 -6.51
N TRP A 319 -12.32 -11.41 -7.67
CA TRP A 319 -12.86 -12.37 -8.63
C TRP A 319 -11.77 -13.21 -9.32
N MET A 320 -10.61 -12.61 -9.60
CA MET A 320 -9.47 -13.28 -10.21
C MET A 320 -8.76 -14.22 -9.24
N LEU A 321 -8.82 -13.95 -7.94
CA LEU A 321 -8.14 -14.68 -6.87
C LEU A 321 -8.17 -16.21 -6.98
N PRO A 322 -9.34 -16.87 -7.19
CA PRO A 322 -9.41 -18.33 -7.24
C PRO A 322 -8.73 -18.90 -8.51
N ARG A 323 -8.44 -18.05 -9.49
CA ARG A 323 -7.94 -18.40 -10.82
C ARG A 323 -6.44 -18.14 -10.97
N LEU A 324 -5.82 -17.44 -10.01
CA LEU A 324 -4.39 -17.17 -10.02
C LEU A 324 -3.61 -18.36 -9.47
N ARG A 325 -2.62 -18.82 -10.24
CA ARG A 325 -1.57 -19.70 -9.72
C ARG A 325 -0.55 -18.82 -9.03
N MET A 326 -0.58 -18.82 -7.71
CA MET A 326 0.46 -18.18 -6.93
C MET A 326 1.70 -19.04 -7.00
N PHE A 327 2.84 -18.40 -7.28
CA PHE A 327 4.12 -19.06 -7.18
C PHE A 327 4.39 -19.29 -5.70
N GLU A 328 4.21 -20.52 -5.24
CA GLU A 328 4.75 -20.96 -3.96
C GLU A 328 6.27 -20.85 -4.10
N TRP A 329 6.87 -19.91 -3.37
CA TRP A 329 8.32 -19.92 -3.22
C TRP A 329 8.68 -21.32 -2.74
N PRO A 330 9.52 -22.09 -3.47
CA PRO A 330 10.03 -23.36 -2.95
C PRO A 330 10.53 -23.01 -1.56
N ALA A 331 9.94 -23.62 -0.52
CA ALA A 331 10.26 -23.32 0.86
C ALA A 331 11.78 -23.26 0.92
N GLY A 332 12.32 -22.04 1.01
CA GLY A 332 13.75 -21.83 0.81
C GLY A 332 14.43 -22.81 1.74
N GLN A 333 15.44 -23.54 1.23
CA GLN A 333 16.25 -24.45 2.04
C GLN A 333 16.33 -23.87 3.43
N SER A 334 15.65 -24.55 4.37
CA SER A 334 15.44 -24.12 5.75
C SER A 334 16.66 -23.32 6.17
N GLU A 335 16.54 -22.01 6.52
CA GLU A 335 17.71 -21.18 6.87
C GLU A 335 18.65 -22.01 7.75
N THR A 336 19.68 -22.62 7.15
CA THR A 336 20.42 -23.73 7.78
C THR A 336 21.32 -23.18 8.90
N ASN A 337 21.44 -21.85 8.93
CA ASN A 337 22.06 -21.06 9.97
C ASN A 337 21.02 -20.19 10.70
N ALA A 338 19.97 -20.79 11.26
CA ALA A 338 19.11 -20.10 12.20
C ALA A 338 19.96 -19.71 13.44
N VAL A 339 20.36 -18.44 13.50
CA VAL A 339 21.07 -17.87 14.66
C VAL A 339 20.19 -18.13 15.89
N ARG A 340 20.68 -18.91 16.86
CA ARG A 340 19.98 -19.12 18.14
C ARG A 340 20.60 -18.23 19.20
N LEU A 341 19.78 -17.39 19.82
CA LEU A 341 20.25 -16.52 20.89
C LEU A 341 20.57 -17.34 22.15
N LYS A 342 21.86 -17.48 22.49
CA LYS A 342 22.31 -18.23 23.68
C LYS A 342 21.84 -17.59 24.99
N ARG A 343 21.82 -16.25 25.10
CA ARG A 343 21.46 -15.50 26.32
C ARG A 343 20.10 -14.81 26.21
N THR A 344 19.03 -15.62 26.17
CA THR A 344 17.65 -15.12 26.03
C THR A 344 17.22 -14.21 27.20
N GLY A 345 17.57 -14.54 28.45
CA GLY A 345 17.17 -13.73 29.61
C GLY A 345 17.76 -12.31 29.59
N LEU A 346 19.04 -12.18 29.24
CA LEU A 346 19.71 -10.89 29.09
C LEU A 346 19.05 -10.04 28.00
N PHE A 347 18.67 -10.63 26.87
CA PHE A 347 17.98 -9.90 25.81
C PHE A 347 16.64 -9.32 26.28
N PHE A 348 15.82 -10.10 26.99
CA PHE A 348 14.58 -9.59 27.55
C PHE A 348 14.81 -8.51 28.61
N ALA A 349 15.83 -8.66 29.45
CA ALA A 349 16.19 -7.63 30.43
C ALA A 349 16.60 -6.32 29.74
N VAL A 350 17.47 -6.39 28.73
CA VAL A 350 17.89 -5.21 27.94
C VAL A 350 16.69 -4.59 27.22
N LEU A 351 15.85 -5.40 26.60
CA LEU A 351 14.67 -4.90 25.89
C LEU A 351 13.67 -4.22 26.84
N LEU A 352 13.46 -4.78 28.03
CA LEU A 352 12.62 -4.16 29.05
C LEU A 352 13.22 -2.83 29.52
N VAL A 353 14.52 -2.78 29.79
CA VAL A 353 15.22 -1.54 30.16
C VAL A 353 15.09 -0.49 29.05
N LEU A 354 15.22 -0.87 27.78
CA LEU A 354 15.03 0.06 26.65
C LEU A 354 13.60 0.60 26.58
N VAL A 355 12.58 -0.24 26.82
CA VAL A 355 11.17 0.20 26.88
C VAL A 355 10.95 1.18 28.03
N LEU A 356 11.45 0.87 29.22
CA LEU A 356 11.33 1.74 30.40
C LEU A 356 12.08 3.06 30.20
N LEU A 357 13.26 3.03 29.59
CA LEU A 357 14.05 4.22 29.28
C LEU A 357 13.34 5.09 28.24
N ALA A 358 12.79 4.50 27.18
CA ALA A 358 12.00 5.22 26.19
C ALA A 358 10.73 5.84 26.83
N ALA A 359 10.05 5.11 27.72
CA ALA A 359 8.93 5.64 28.48
C ALA A 359 9.34 6.82 29.38
N ALA A 360 10.44 6.70 30.13
CA ALA A 360 10.94 7.76 30.99
C ALA A 360 11.33 9.02 30.20
N ILE A 361 12.01 8.87 29.06
CA ILE A 361 12.32 9.97 28.14
C ILE A 361 11.02 10.61 27.64
N THR A 362 10.04 9.80 27.29
CA THR A 362 8.75 10.30 26.80
C THR A 362 7.95 11.02 27.89
N LEU A 363 8.03 10.61 29.15
CA LEU A 363 7.33 11.30 30.23
C LEU A 363 8.04 12.59 30.65
N SER A 364 9.38 12.61 30.62
CA SER A 364 10.17 13.73 31.15
C SER A 364 10.60 14.74 30.09
N LEU A 365 11.09 14.30 28.93
CA LEU A 365 11.70 15.17 27.92
C LEU A 365 10.66 15.68 26.92
N GLY A 366 10.53 17.01 26.84
CA GLY A 366 9.69 17.71 25.89
C GLY A 366 10.43 18.84 25.17
N ARG A 367 9.68 19.58 24.35
CA ARG A 367 10.15 20.79 23.67
C ARG A 367 9.20 21.93 24.04
N GLY A 368 9.76 23.06 24.46
CA GLY A 368 9.08 24.31 24.76
C GLY A 368 9.55 25.41 23.81
N GLN A 369 9.17 26.66 24.10
CA GLN A 369 9.51 27.82 23.27
C GLN A 369 11.04 28.03 23.17
N ASP A 370 11.77 27.81 24.26
CA ASP A 370 13.23 27.99 24.34
C ASP A 370 14.05 26.74 23.94
N GLY A 371 13.39 25.70 23.40
CA GLY A 371 14.05 24.46 23.00
C GLY A 371 13.68 23.25 23.87
N PHE A 372 14.62 22.34 24.09
CA PHE A 372 14.34 21.11 24.85
C PHE A 372 14.22 21.39 26.34
N VAL A 373 13.13 20.92 26.95
CA VAL A 373 12.83 21.11 28.37
C VAL A 373 12.62 19.75 29.02
N LEU A 374 13.35 19.52 30.12
CA LEU A 374 13.14 18.37 30.98
C LEU A 374 12.09 18.74 32.04
N ALA A 375 10.91 18.15 31.96
CA ALA A 375 9.84 18.37 32.91
C ALA A 375 10.24 17.81 34.29
N ARG A 376 10.29 18.68 35.30
CA ARG A 376 10.59 18.37 36.71
C ARG A 376 9.63 19.13 37.62
N GLY A 377 9.35 18.59 38.81
CA GLY A 377 8.45 19.22 39.79
C GLY A 377 7.03 19.41 39.22
N GLU A 378 6.44 20.57 39.48
CA GLU A 378 5.06 20.89 39.08
C GLU A 378 4.79 20.74 37.58
N LEU A 379 5.79 21.04 36.73
CA LEU A 379 5.65 20.86 35.27
C LEU A 379 5.53 19.38 34.88
N PHE A 380 6.20 18.49 35.61
CA PHE A 380 6.06 17.05 35.38
C PHE A 380 4.66 16.60 35.77
N ASP A 381 4.18 16.99 36.94
CA ASP A 381 2.86 16.60 37.45
C ASP A 381 1.73 17.12 36.54
N ALA A 382 1.83 18.37 36.07
CA ALA A 382 0.86 18.95 35.15
C ALA A 382 0.79 18.23 33.79
N LEU A 383 1.92 17.69 33.31
CA LEU A 383 2.02 17.01 32.02
C LEU A 383 1.87 15.50 32.12
N PHE A 384 1.98 14.92 33.32
CA PHE A 384 2.09 13.49 33.53
C PHE A 384 0.89 12.74 32.97
N ASP A 385 -0.33 13.16 33.32
CA ASP A 385 -1.55 12.47 32.90
C ASP A 385 -1.70 12.47 31.36
N TRP A 386 -1.47 13.62 30.72
CA TRP A 386 -1.55 13.76 29.27
C TRP A 386 -0.47 12.93 28.55
N ARG A 387 0.77 12.96 29.07
CA ARG A 387 1.89 12.21 28.48
C ARG A 387 1.74 10.72 28.71
N LEU A 388 1.25 10.29 29.88
CA LEU A 388 1.07 8.89 30.23
C LEU A 388 -0.03 8.23 29.39
N GLN A 389 -1.20 8.87 29.27
CA GLN A 389 -2.31 8.32 28.48
C GLN A 389 -1.91 8.15 27.01
N ARG A 390 -1.24 9.16 26.45
CA ARG A 390 -0.72 9.14 25.07
C ARG A 390 0.37 8.07 24.87
N LEU A 391 1.37 8.04 25.74
CA LEU A 391 2.45 7.05 25.74
C LEU A 391 1.90 5.63 25.82
N ALA A 392 1.01 5.37 26.77
CA ALA A 392 0.47 4.06 27.03
C ALA A 392 -0.40 3.59 25.86
N LEU A 393 -1.24 4.46 25.28
CA LEU A 393 -2.05 4.11 24.11
C LEU A 393 -1.17 3.75 22.89
N ALA A 394 -0.09 4.50 22.65
CA ALA A 394 0.87 4.19 21.60
C ALA A 394 1.56 2.84 21.84
N GLY A 395 2.10 2.63 23.05
CA GLY A 395 2.78 1.38 23.42
C GLY A 395 1.88 0.14 23.34
N LEU A 396 0.65 0.23 23.86
CA LEU A 396 -0.34 -0.85 23.81
C LEU A 396 -0.74 -1.17 22.37
N SER A 397 -0.98 -0.16 21.54
CA SER A 397 -1.31 -0.33 20.11
C SER A 397 -0.14 -0.96 19.35
N GLY A 398 1.10 -0.52 19.61
CA GLY A 398 2.30 -1.12 19.05
C GLY A 398 2.46 -2.60 19.43
N GLY A 399 2.16 -2.94 20.69
CA GLY A 399 2.14 -4.32 21.17
C GLY A 399 1.08 -5.18 20.46
N MET A 400 -0.15 -4.67 20.32
CA MET A 400 -1.26 -5.37 19.65
C MET A 400 -0.94 -5.63 18.17
N LEU A 401 -0.46 -4.62 17.45
CA LEU A 401 -0.08 -4.73 16.04
C LEU A 401 1.09 -5.70 15.84
N ALA A 402 2.10 -5.65 16.70
CA ALA A 402 3.23 -6.57 16.65
C ALA A 402 2.80 -8.02 16.94
N LEU A 403 1.88 -8.26 17.87
CA LEU A 403 1.32 -9.59 18.12
C LEU A 403 0.49 -10.09 16.93
N ALA A 404 -0.38 -9.25 16.38
CA ALA A 404 -1.17 -9.58 15.19
C ALA A 404 -0.27 -9.95 14.00
N GLY A 405 0.79 -9.19 13.77
CA GLY A 405 1.79 -9.52 12.77
C GLY A 405 2.58 -10.80 13.06
N ALA A 406 3.00 -11.01 14.31
CA ALA A 406 3.71 -12.22 14.72
C ALA A 406 2.90 -13.49 14.42
N ILE A 407 1.60 -13.48 14.71
CA ILE A 407 0.74 -14.66 14.50
C ILE A 407 0.40 -14.85 13.02
N LEU A 408 0.23 -13.76 12.25
CA LEU A 408 0.03 -13.85 10.80
C LEU A 408 1.29 -14.38 10.09
N GLN A 409 2.48 -13.93 10.47
CA GLN A 409 3.74 -14.46 9.91
C GLN A 409 3.94 -15.94 10.23
N ARG A 410 3.53 -16.41 11.40
CA ARG A 410 3.57 -17.83 11.74
C ARG A 410 2.51 -18.65 11.00
N MET A 411 1.28 -18.15 10.93
CA MET A 411 0.18 -18.81 10.23
C MET A 411 0.47 -18.98 8.73
N THR A 412 1.07 -17.94 8.13
CA THR A 412 1.34 -17.90 6.69
C THR A 412 2.67 -18.55 6.31
N GLY A 413 3.60 -18.71 7.26
CA GLY A 413 5.00 -19.03 6.95
C GLY A 413 5.72 -17.92 6.19
N ASN A 414 5.08 -16.76 6.00
CA ASN A 414 5.58 -15.65 5.22
C ASN A 414 6.06 -14.53 6.16
N SER A 415 7.35 -14.20 6.10
CA SER A 415 7.93 -13.11 6.89
C SER A 415 7.41 -11.72 6.53
N LEU A 416 6.69 -11.59 5.40
CA LEU A 416 6.07 -10.37 4.92
C LEU A 416 4.61 -10.18 5.34
N ALA A 417 4.01 -11.17 6.02
CA ALA A 417 2.63 -11.02 6.45
C ALA A 417 2.52 -9.87 7.47
N SER A 418 1.64 -8.93 7.17
CA SER A 418 1.32 -7.76 8.01
C SER A 418 -0.17 -7.76 8.36
N PRO A 419 -0.56 -7.35 9.58
CA PRO A 419 -1.96 -7.21 9.96
C PRO A 419 -2.74 -6.22 9.09
N GLU A 420 -2.08 -5.18 8.58
CA GLU A 420 -2.69 -4.17 7.70
C GLU A 420 -3.25 -4.79 6.42
N ILE A 421 -2.59 -5.85 5.94
CA ILE A 421 -2.98 -6.56 4.71
C ILE A 421 -4.34 -7.23 4.88
N LEU A 422 -4.81 -7.50 6.11
CA LEU A 422 -6.17 -8.00 6.30
C LEU A 422 -7.20 -6.97 5.81
N GLY A 423 -6.92 -5.66 5.85
CA GLY A 423 -7.86 -4.63 5.42
C GLY A 423 -8.89 -4.23 6.49
N VAL A 424 -8.82 -4.81 7.69
CA VAL A 424 -9.70 -4.49 8.83
C VAL A 424 -9.51 -3.05 9.31
N GLY A 425 -8.25 -2.59 9.40
CA GLY A 425 -7.92 -1.21 9.76
C GLY A 425 -8.43 -0.19 8.72
N LEU A 426 -8.27 -0.50 7.42
CA LEU A 426 -8.84 0.32 6.35
C LEU A 426 -10.37 0.31 6.39
N GLY A 427 -11.00 -0.84 6.69
CA GLY A 427 -12.44 -0.96 6.93
C GLY A 427 -12.93 0.00 8.00
N ALA A 428 -12.19 0.14 9.11
CA ALA A 428 -12.48 1.15 10.13
C ALA A 428 -12.42 2.57 9.56
N GLY A 429 -11.42 2.87 8.72
CA GLY A 429 -11.35 4.14 7.99
C GLY A 429 -12.57 4.37 7.09
N GLY A 430 -13.00 3.35 6.34
CA GLY A 430 -14.18 3.45 5.48
C GLY A 430 -15.46 3.76 6.27
N GLY A 431 -15.65 3.08 7.41
CA GLY A 431 -16.77 3.35 8.32
C GLY A 431 -16.72 4.75 8.94
N LEU A 432 -15.53 5.20 9.35
CA LEU A 432 -15.30 6.58 9.78
C LEU A 432 -15.67 7.58 8.67
N ALA A 433 -15.20 7.33 7.46
CA ALA A 433 -15.42 8.23 6.32
C ALA A 433 -16.91 8.37 5.97
N VAL A 434 -17.68 7.28 6.02
CA VAL A 434 -19.14 7.34 5.83
C VAL A 434 -19.82 8.19 6.90
N VAL A 435 -19.43 8.05 8.17
CA VAL A 435 -19.98 8.87 9.26
C VAL A 435 -19.61 10.34 9.10
N LEU A 436 -18.40 10.64 8.63
CA LEU A 436 -17.93 12.02 8.40
C LEU A 436 -18.68 12.75 7.29
N LEU A 437 -19.40 12.03 6.41
CA LEU A 437 -20.31 12.65 5.43
C LEU A 437 -21.64 13.10 6.06
N LEU A 438 -21.95 12.64 7.28
CA LEU A 438 -23.16 13.03 7.98
C LEU A 438 -22.95 14.39 8.69
N PRO A 439 -23.96 15.27 8.70
CA PRO A 439 -23.83 16.63 9.25
C PRO A 439 -23.55 16.67 10.76
N VAL A 440 -23.84 15.60 11.50
CA VAL A 440 -23.59 15.49 12.95
C VAL A 440 -22.68 14.29 13.23
N ALA A 441 -21.39 14.43 12.95
CA ALA A 441 -20.39 13.39 13.17
C ALA A 441 -19.65 13.59 14.51
N GLY A 442 -20.37 13.49 15.64
CA GLY A 442 -19.74 13.53 16.97
C GLY A 442 -18.76 12.39 17.20
N LEU A 443 -17.83 12.53 18.16
CA LEU A 443 -16.77 11.54 18.43
C LEU A 443 -17.34 10.11 18.58
N SER A 444 -18.37 9.91 19.41
CA SER A 444 -18.99 8.59 19.61
C SER A 444 -19.51 7.96 18.32
N MET A 445 -20.05 8.77 17.41
CA MET A 445 -20.54 8.29 16.11
C MET A 445 -19.38 7.90 15.20
N GLN A 446 -18.28 8.66 15.22
CA GLN A 446 -17.05 8.31 14.49
C GLN A 446 -16.49 6.96 14.94
N TRP A 447 -16.40 6.72 16.26
CA TRP A 447 -15.98 5.44 16.83
C TRP A 447 -16.92 4.29 16.46
N PHE A 448 -18.23 4.55 16.49
CA PHE A 448 -19.23 3.58 16.09
C PHE A 448 -19.12 3.22 14.60
N GLY A 449 -18.99 4.23 13.73
CA GLY A 449 -18.74 4.06 12.31
C GLY A 449 -17.49 3.25 12.03
N ALA A 450 -16.37 3.60 12.67
CA ALA A 450 -15.13 2.87 12.57
C ALA A 450 -15.26 1.40 13.03
N SER A 451 -15.99 1.16 14.12
CA SER A 451 -16.26 -0.19 14.63
C SER A 451 -17.06 -1.02 13.63
N ILE A 452 -18.14 -0.47 13.08
CA ILE A 452 -18.97 -1.13 12.06
C ILE A 452 -18.13 -1.42 10.82
N GLY A 453 -17.38 -0.45 10.32
CA GLY A 453 -16.52 -0.62 9.14
C GLY A 453 -15.50 -1.74 9.32
N SER A 454 -14.88 -1.83 10.51
CA SER A 454 -13.97 -2.91 10.88
C SER A 454 -14.66 -4.28 10.92
N VAL A 455 -15.86 -4.36 11.51
CA VAL A 455 -16.64 -5.61 11.59
C VAL A 455 -17.07 -6.07 10.21
N LEU A 456 -17.55 -5.15 9.36
CA LEU A 456 -17.93 -5.47 7.98
C LEU A 456 -16.73 -5.95 7.17
N ALA A 457 -15.57 -5.30 7.31
CA ALA A 457 -14.33 -5.76 6.69
C ALA A 457 -13.96 -7.17 7.15
N LEU A 458 -14.02 -7.45 8.46
CA LEU A 458 -13.76 -8.77 9.01
C LEU A 458 -14.72 -9.84 8.47
N ILE A 459 -16.02 -9.57 8.47
CA ILE A 459 -17.04 -10.48 7.92
C ILE A 459 -16.74 -10.76 6.45
N PHE A 460 -16.42 -9.73 5.68
CA PHE A 460 -16.07 -9.87 4.27
C PHE A 460 -14.87 -10.80 4.06
N ILE A 461 -13.77 -10.56 4.78
CA ILE A 461 -12.55 -11.36 4.68
C ILE A 461 -12.82 -12.81 5.09
N LEU A 462 -13.57 -13.03 6.18
CA LEU A 462 -13.92 -14.37 6.64
C LEU A 462 -14.81 -15.11 5.63
N ALA A 463 -15.75 -14.42 4.97
CA ALA A 463 -16.58 -15.00 3.93
C ALA A 463 -15.76 -15.44 2.70
N VAL A 464 -14.79 -14.62 2.28
CA VAL A 464 -13.86 -14.96 1.18
C VAL A 464 -12.91 -16.09 1.60
N ALA A 465 -12.42 -16.06 2.83
CA ALA A 465 -11.53 -17.08 3.37
C ALA A 465 -12.23 -18.44 3.52
N ALA A 466 -13.48 -18.47 3.97
CA ALA A 466 -14.27 -19.68 4.13
C ALA A 466 -14.42 -20.45 2.80
N ARG A 467 -14.67 -19.72 1.69
CA ARG A 467 -14.77 -20.31 0.34
C ARG A 467 -13.46 -20.92 -0.17
N SER A 468 -12.33 -20.53 0.42
CA SER A 468 -10.99 -20.95 -0.01
C SER A 468 -10.26 -21.86 0.98
N GLY A 469 -10.97 -22.36 2.00
CA GLY A 469 -10.39 -23.24 3.03
C GLY A 469 -9.39 -22.52 3.94
N PHE A 470 -9.56 -21.21 4.13
CA PHE A 470 -8.66 -20.33 4.90
C PHE A 470 -7.20 -20.46 4.44
N GLY A 471 -6.95 -20.45 3.14
CA GLY A 471 -5.59 -20.36 2.61
C GLY A 471 -4.96 -19.01 2.99
N ALA A 472 -3.82 -19.04 3.70
CA ALA A 472 -3.13 -17.84 4.19
C ALA A 472 -2.83 -16.82 3.08
N GLU A 473 -2.39 -17.31 1.94
CA GLU A 473 -2.13 -16.53 0.72
C GLU A 473 -3.38 -15.84 0.15
N LYS A 474 -4.48 -16.59 0.01
CA LYS A 474 -5.75 -16.08 -0.51
C LYS A 474 -6.38 -15.07 0.44
N LEU A 475 -6.21 -15.28 1.74
CA LEU A 475 -6.64 -14.35 2.78
C LEU A 475 -5.93 -12.99 2.65
N LEU A 476 -4.60 -13.01 2.49
CA LEU A 476 -3.82 -11.77 2.32
C LEU A 476 -4.26 -11.00 1.08
N LEU A 477 -4.45 -11.68 -0.04
CA LEU A 477 -4.94 -11.05 -1.27
C LEU A 477 -6.36 -10.52 -1.18
N ALA A 478 -7.25 -11.24 -0.47
CA ALA A 478 -8.60 -10.77 -0.23
C ALA A 478 -8.59 -9.46 0.55
N GLY A 479 -7.70 -9.34 1.53
CA GLY A 479 -7.51 -8.11 2.27
C GLY A 479 -6.84 -6.99 1.45
N VAL A 480 -5.90 -7.27 0.54
CA VAL A 480 -5.39 -6.27 -0.44
C VAL A 480 -6.53 -5.77 -1.34
N GLY A 481 -7.36 -6.66 -1.86
CA GLY A 481 -8.50 -6.30 -2.71
C GLY A 481 -9.54 -5.46 -1.96
N LEU A 482 -9.91 -5.85 -0.73
CA LEU A 482 -10.79 -5.07 0.12
C LEU A 482 -10.17 -3.70 0.47
N GLY A 483 -8.90 -3.69 0.86
CA GLY A 483 -8.17 -2.47 1.23
C GLY A 483 -8.15 -1.47 0.08
N ALA A 484 -8.00 -1.93 -1.16
CA ALA A 484 -8.09 -1.08 -2.34
C ALA A 484 -9.48 -0.47 -2.58
N MET A 485 -10.53 -1.28 -2.41
CA MET A 485 -11.91 -0.79 -2.51
C MET A 485 -12.18 0.29 -1.47
N VAL A 486 -11.79 0.04 -0.22
CA VAL A 486 -12.00 1.01 0.86
C VAL A 486 -11.11 2.24 0.68
N SER A 487 -9.85 2.08 0.26
CA SER A 487 -8.94 3.19 -0.04
C SER A 487 -9.43 4.07 -1.17
N SER A 488 -10.11 3.50 -2.17
CA SER A 488 -10.78 4.27 -3.23
C SER A 488 -11.86 5.18 -2.66
N ILE A 489 -12.74 4.63 -1.81
CA ILE A 489 -13.80 5.40 -1.13
C ILE A 489 -13.18 6.52 -0.28
N LEU A 490 -12.14 6.19 0.50
CA LEU A 490 -11.39 7.17 1.29
C LEU A 490 -10.82 8.29 0.43
N THR A 491 -10.18 7.95 -0.69
CA THR A 491 -9.58 8.94 -1.60
C THR A 491 -10.64 9.84 -2.24
N ALA A 492 -11.79 9.27 -2.62
CA ALA A 492 -12.90 10.05 -3.18
C ALA A 492 -13.48 11.03 -2.15
N ILE A 493 -13.66 10.60 -0.89
CA ILE A 493 -14.13 11.48 0.18
C ILE A 493 -13.10 12.56 0.50
N ILE A 494 -11.81 12.21 0.57
CA ILE A 494 -10.77 13.20 0.83
C ILE A 494 -10.69 14.21 -0.32
N ALA A 495 -10.90 13.78 -1.57
CA ALA A 495 -10.89 14.67 -2.72
C ALA A 495 -11.95 15.79 -2.69
N THR A 496 -12.99 15.67 -1.83
CA THR A 496 -13.96 16.76 -1.62
C THR A 496 -13.34 18.03 -1.01
N GLY A 497 -12.18 17.93 -0.36
CA GLY A 497 -11.53 19.08 0.28
C GLY A 497 -12.26 19.65 1.49
N SER A 498 -13.26 18.95 2.00
CA SER A 498 -14.01 19.36 3.19
C SER A 498 -13.14 19.37 4.46
N PRO A 499 -13.47 20.14 5.50
CA PRO A 499 -12.77 20.08 6.80
C PRO A 499 -12.73 18.65 7.38
N GLN A 500 -13.78 17.86 7.13
CA GLN A 500 -13.87 16.45 7.52
C GLN A 500 -12.85 15.57 6.78
N ALA A 501 -12.50 15.91 5.55
CA ALA A 501 -11.43 15.22 4.81
C ALA A 501 -10.07 15.34 5.51
N PHE A 502 -9.77 16.49 6.13
CA PHE A 502 -8.54 16.68 6.91
C PHE A 502 -8.54 15.83 8.20
N VAL A 503 -9.68 15.70 8.87
CA VAL A 503 -9.83 14.80 10.03
C VAL A 503 -9.56 13.36 9.62
N LEU A 504 -10.15 12.92 8.49
CA LEU A 504 -9.93 11.58 7.94
C LEU A 504 -8.47 11.34 7.54
N LEU A 505 -7.84 12.30 6.84
CA LEU A 505 -6.45 12.22 6.42
C LEU A 505 -5.50 12.18 7.63
N GLY A 506 -5.77 12.97 8.67
CA GLY A 506 -5.07 12.93 9.95
C GLY A 506 -5.17 11.56 10.62
N TRP A 507 -6.37 11.00 10.72
CA TRP A 507 -6.61 9.67 11.29
C TRP A 507 -5.91 8.56 10.49
N LEU A 508 -5.98 8.60 9.16
CA LEU A 508 -5.30 7.63 8.30
C LEU A 508 -3.78 7.66 8.50
N SER A 509 -3.19 8.85 8.65
CA SER A 509 -1.75 9.05 8.89
C SER A 509 -1.27 8.63 10.29
N GLY A 510 -2.24 8.42 11.18
CA GLY A 510 -2.07 7.98 12.56
C GLY A 510 -1.98 9.14 13.55
N THR A 511 -2.82 9.10 14.58
CA THR A 511 -2.96 10.17 15.57
C THR A 511 -2.42 9.76 16.93
N GLY A 512 -1.53 10.57 17.50
CA GLY A 512 -1.12 10.47 18.90
C GLY A 512 -1.95 11.36 19.83
N ALA A 513 -2.89 12.18 19.32
CA ALA A 513 -3.57 13.20 20.10
C ALA A 513 -5.01 12.80 20.44
N GLN A 514 -5.35 12.87 21.73
CA GLN A 514 -6.66 12.59 22.37
C GLN A 514 -6.94 11.13 22.79
N ALA A 515 -6.05 10.57 23.60
CA ALA A 515 -6.33 9.33 24.33
C ALA A 515 -7.33 9.59 25.47
N THR A 516 -8.42 8.82 25.55
CA THR A 516 -9.31 8.83 26.71
C THR A 516 -8.98 7.70 27.68
N PRO A 517 -9.26 7.85 29.00
CA PRO A 517 -9.04 6.76 29.96
C PRO A 517 -9.78 5.46 29.59
N MET A 518 -10.98 5.56 28.99
CA MET A 518 -11.74 4.41 28.52
C MET A 518 -11.02 3.66 27.40
N GLN A 519 -10.48 4.39 26.41
CA GLN A 519 -9.68 3.79 25.33
C GLN A 519 -8.44 3.08 25.86
N LEU A 520 -7.79 3.66 26.87
CA LEU A 520 -6.61 3.06 27.50
C LEU A 520 -6.95 1.71 28.14
N TRP A 521 -8.02 1.64 28.93
CA TRP A 521 -8.46 0.38 29.55
C TRP A 521 -8.87 -0.67 28.51
N LEU A 522 -9.62 -0.27 27.47
CA LEU A 522 -9.98 -1.16 26.38
C LEU A 522 -8.75 -1.73 25.67
N ALA A 523 -7.75 -0.90 25.34
CA ALA A 523 -6.51 -1.33 24.72
C ALA A 523 -5.69 -2.25 25.63
N ALA A 524 -5.61 -1.95 26.93
CA ALA A 524 -4.88 -2.75 27.90
C ALA A 524 -5.52 -4.14 28.10
N ILE A 525 -6.84 -4.20 28.26
CA ILE A 525 -7.59 -5.44 28.39
C ILE A 525 -7.47 -6.27 27.10
N ALA A 526 -7.62 -5.65 25.93
CA ALA A 526 -7.50 -6.33 24.65
C ALA A 526 -6.11 -6.93 24.44
N LEU A 527 -5.05 -6.17 24.75
CA LEU A 527 -3.67 -6.67 24.65
C LEU A 527 -3.43 -7.82 25.63
N ALA A 528 -3.83 -7.66 26.90
CA ALA A 528 -3.62 -8.67 27.93
C ALA A 528 -4.39 -9.97 27.61
N ALA A 529 -5.67 -9.87 27.26
CA ALA A 529 -6.51 -11.01 26.89
C ALA A 529 -6.01 -11.68 25.61
N GLY A 530 -5.68 -10.90 24.57
CA GLY A 530 -5.13 -11.41 23.32
C GLY A 530 -3.80 -12.13 23.54
N PHE A 531 -2.88 -11.54 24.30
CA PHE A 531 -1.60 -12.16 24.62
C PHE A 531 -1.78 -13.45 25.44
N ALA A 532 -2.60 -13.44 26.49
CA ALA A 532 -2.88 -14.62 27.30
C ALA A 532 -3.47 -15.77 26.47
N LEU A 533 -4.44 -15.48 25.59
CA LEU A 533 -5.01 -16.45 24.67
C LEU A 533 -3.96 -17.01 23.70
N LEU A 534 -3.08 -16.17 23.14
CA LEU A 534 -2.03 -16.63 22.23
C LEU A 534 -1.00 -17.56 22.91
N LEU A 535 -0.78 -17.42 24.21
CA LEU A 535 0.10 -18.33 24.96
C LEU A 535 -0.50 -19.75 25.07
N THR A 536 -1.82 -19.88 25.18
CA THR A 536 -2.49 -21.19 25.19
C THR A 536 -2.47 -21.85 23.81
N LEU A 537 -2.46 -21.04 22.74
CA LEU A 537 -2.38 -21.49 21.34
C LEU A 537 -0.95 -21.76 20.85
N SER A 538 0.05 -21.78 21.74
CA SER A 538 1.47 -21.95 21.39
C SER A 538 1.74 -23.21 20.54
N ARG A 539 1.05 -24.33 20.80
CA ARG A 539 1.17 -25.56 20.00
C ARG A 539 0.76 -25.35 18.54
N TRP A 540 -0.35 -24.66 18.31
CA TRP A 540 -0.80 -24.36 16.95
C TRP A 540 0.20 -23.44 16.24
N LEU A 541 0.69 -22.42 16.95
CA LEU A 541 1.66 -21.47 16.42
C LEU A 541 3.02 -22.08 16.06
N ASP A 542 3.41 -23.21 16.68
CA ASP A 542 4.61 -23.96 16.31
C ASP A 542 4.42 -24.86 15.09
N ILE A 543 3.22 -25.38 14.89
CA ILE A 543 2.93 -26.37 13.86
C ILE A 543 2.48 -25.71 12.54
N LEU A 544 1.77 -24.58 12.61
CA LEU A 544 1.28 -23.84 11.43
C LEU A 544 2.36 -23.48 10.40
N PRO A 545 3.56 -23.01 10.79
CA PRO A 545 4.61 -22.68 9.83
C PRO A 545 5.11 -23.89 9.01
N LEU A 546 4.88 -25.12 9.47
CA LEU A 546 5.32 -26.35 8.80
C LEU A 546 4.46 -26.71 7.57
N GLY A 547 3.41 -25.94 7.29
CA GLY A 547 2.55 -26.12 6.12
C GLY A 547 1.40 -27.10 6.34
N SER A 548 0.43 -27.07 5.41
CA SER A 548 -0.81 -27.85 5.53
C SER A 548 -0.61 -29.36 5.45
N VAL A 549 0.43 -29.83 4.76
CA VAL A 549 0.73 -31.26 4.61
C VAL A 549 1.18 -31.84 5.96
N THR A 550 2.16 -31.21 6.58
CA THR A 550 2.69 -31.60 7.90
C THR A 550 1.60 -31.56 8.97
N MET A 551 0.77 -30.51 9.00
CA MET A 551 -0.34 -30.43 9.95
C MET A 551 -1.35 -31.57 9.80
N ARG A 552 -1.72 -31.93 8.56
CA ARG A 552 -2.63 -33.06 8.29
C ARG A 552 -1.99 -34.39 8.69
N SER A 553 -0.69 -34.57 8.46
CA SER A 553 0.03 -35.78 8.89
C SER A 553 0.08 -35.94 10.42
N LEU A 554 -0.01 -34.84 11.17
CA LEU A 554 -0.10 -34.82 12.63
C LEU A 554 -1.55 -34.93 13.15
N GLY A 555 -2.55 -35.13 12.28
CA GLY A 555 -3.96 -35.28 12.66
C GLY A 555 -4.67 -33.98 13.04
N LEU A 556 -4.08 -32.80 12.77
CA LEU A 556 -4.69 -31.51 13.12
C LEU A 556 -5.60 -30.98 12.00
N SER A 557 -6.75 -30.44 12.39
CA SER A 557 -7.62 -29.72 11.46
C SER A 557 -6.99 -28.37 11.07
N LEU A 558 -7.10 -27.98 9.79
CA LEU A 558 -6.51 -26.74 9.29
C LEU A 558 -7.40 -25.52 9.55
N ILE A 559 -8.71 -25.72 9.55
CA ILE A 559 -9.70 -24.64 9.49
C ILE A 559 -9.78 -23.91 10.84
N LEU A 560 -9.96 -24.66 11.93
CA LEU A 560 -10.17 -24.07 13.26
C LEU A 560 -8.95 -23.25 13.74
N PRO A 561 -7.70 -23.76 13.69
CA PRO A 561 -6.54 -22.97 14.12
C PRO A 561 -6.35 -21.69 13.31
N ARG A 562 -6.56 -21.78 11.99
CA ARG A 562 -6.46 -20.61 11.11
C ARG A 562 -7.56 -19.59 11.39
N LEU A 563 -8.81 -20.03 11.52
CA LEU A 563 -9.93 -19.16 11.84
C LEU A 563 -9.70 -18.42 13.16
N VAL A 564 -9.31 -19.13 14.22
CA VAL A 564 -9.05 -18.53 15.53
C VAL A 564 -7.91 -17.51 15.46
N ILE A 565 -6.81 -17.83 14.77
CA ILE A 565 -5.68 -16.90 14.64
C ILE A 565 -6.05 -15.67 13.82
N VAL A 566 -6.79 -15.84 12.72
CA VAL A 566 -7.28 -14.71 11.90
C VAL A 566 -8.20 -13.83 12.72
N LEU A 567 -9.09 -14.41 13.52
CA LEU A 567 -10.00 -13.65 14.38
C LEU A 567 -9.24 -12.84 15.44
N ILE A 568 -8.27 -13.45 16.13
CA ILE A 568 -7.43 -12.75 17.11
C ILE A 568 -6.61 -11.65 16.43
N ALA A 569 -5.98 -11.95 15.29
CA ALA A 569 -5.20 -10.98 14.53
C ALA A 569 -6.06 -9.79 14.11
N ALA A 570 -7.24 -10.05 13.54
CA ALA A 570 -8.17 -9.02 13.11
C ALA A 570 -8.66 -8.17 14.28
N LEU A 571 -9.01 -8.77 15.42
CA LEU A 571 -9.49 -8.05 16.60
C LEU A 571 -8.40 -7.13 17.18
N LEU A 572 -7.18 -7.64 17.37
CA LEU A 572 -6.04 -6.84 17.85
C LEU A 572 -5.71 -5.71 16.87
N THR A 573 -5.78 -5.97 15.57
CA THR A 573 -5.54 -4.98 14.51
C THR A 573 -6.62 -3.90 14.49
N ALA A 574 -7.89 -4.30 14.59
CA ALA A 574 -9.03 -3.40 14.62
C ALA A 574 -8.93 -2.42 15.78
N ILE A 575 -8.74 -2.95 17.00
CA ILE A 575 -8.65 -2.14 18.22
C ILE A 575 -7.46 -1.19 18.12
N ALA A 576 -6.28 -1.68 17.74
CA ALA A 576 -5.10 -0.82 17.57
C ALA A 576 -5.30 0.26 16.49
N SER A 577 -5.92 -0.11 15.36
CA SER A 577 -6.18 0.83 14.25
C SER A 577 -7.18 1.91 14.65
N MET A 578 -8.17 1.59 15.47
CA MET A 578 -9.11 2.57 15.99
C MET A 578 -8.43 3.55 16.96
N MET A 579 -7.45 3.09 17.74
CA MET A 579 -6.72 3.94 18.70
C MET A 579 -5.71 4.88 18.03
N VAL A 580 -4.90 4.34 17.12
CA VAL A 580 -3.70 5.02 16.60
C VAL A 580 -3.78 5.28 15.09
N GLY A 581 -4.75 4.71 14.38
CA GLY A 581 -4.85 4.75 12.92
C GLY A 581 -4.33 3.47 12.24
N PRO A 582 -4.66 3.23 10.96
CA PRO A 582 -4.43 1.96 10.25
C PRO A 582 -3.00 1.79 9.72
N LEU A 583 -2.14 2.80 9.83
CA LEU A 583 -0.78 2.81 9.28
C LEU A 583 0.26 2.61 10.39
N SER A 584 0.68 1.36 10.58
CA SER A 584 1.77 0.99 11.48
C SER A 584 2.56 -0.23 10.99
N PHE A 585 3.70 0.09 10.36
CA PHE A 585 4.76 -0.84 9.93
C PHE A 585 5.30 -1.74 11.07
N VAL A 586 4.95 -1.41 12.31
CA VAL A 586 5.29 -2.16 13.53
C VAL A 586 4.85 -3.62 13.43
N GLY A 587 3.67 -3.90 12.87
CA GLY A 587 3.17 -5.27 12.71
C GLY A 587 4.03 -6.14 11.81
N LEU A 588 4.76 -5.55 10.86
CA LEU A 588 5.67 -6.30 9.98
C LEU A 588 7.08 -6.42 10.61
N ILE A 589 7.62 -5.31 11.11
CA ILE A 589 9.03 -5.23 11.52
C ILE A 589 9.32 -5.81 12.89
N ALA A 590 8.47 -5.59 13.88
CA ALA A 590 8.71 -6.08 15.24
C ALA A 590 8.88 -7.61 15.29
N PRO A 591 7.98 -8.43 14.71
CA PRO A 591 8.19 -9.87 14.61
C PRO A 591 9.37 -10.25 13.72
N HIS A 592 9.66 -9.50 12.66
CA HIS A 592 10.82 -9.77 11.82
C HIS A 592 12.15 -9.57 12.60
N LEU A 593 12.25 -8.51 13.40
CA LEU A 593 13.38 -8.27 14.32
C LEU A 593 13.50 -9.39 15.36
N ALA A 594 12.39 -9.78 16.00
CA ALA A 594 12.38 -10.87 16.97
C ALA A 594 12.90 -12.19 16.37
N ARG A 595 12.51 -12.50 15.13
CA ARG A 595 13.01 -13.67 14.39
C ARG A 595 14.51 -13.58 14.12
N ASN A 596 15.00 -12.44 13.64
CA ASN A 596 16.41 -12.25 13.30
C ASN A 596 17.35 -12.30 14.52
N VAL A 597 16.86 -11.96 15.71
CA VAL A 597 17.60 -12.14 16.96
C VAL A 597 17.76 -13.63 17.33
N GLY A 598 16.94 -14.52 16.75
CA GLY A 598 16.99 -15.96 16.98
C GLY A 598 15.91 -16.50 17.91
N LEU A 599 14.82 -15.75 18.12
CA LEU A 599 13.71 -16.15 18.96
C LEU A 599 12.65 -16.90 18.14
N HIS A 600 12.79 -18.23 18.07
CA HIS A 600 11.92 -19.08 17.26
C HIS A 600 10.84 -19.83 18.03
N THR A 601 10.82 -19.83 19.37
CA THR A 601 9.73 -20.47 20.13
C THR A 601 8.54 -19.52 20.27
N PRO A 602 7.27 -19.98 20.25
CA PRO A 602 6.09 -19.11 20.15
C PRO A 602 6.05 -18.11 21.28
N LYS A 603 6.20 -18.58 22.52
CA LYS A 603 6.13 -17.72 23.71
C LYS A 603 7.17 -16.60 23.63
N ARG A 604 8.44 -16.93 23.37
CA ARG A 604 9.53 -15.94 23.30
C ARG A 604 9.37 -15.01 22.12
N PHE A 605 8.98 -15.55 20.97
CA PHE A 605 8.74 -14.80 19.75
C PHE A 605 7.62 -13.77 19.95
N LEU A 606 6.49 -14.17 20.54
CA LEU A 606 5.36 -13.29 20.82
C LEU A 606 5.74 -12.20 21.83
N THR A 607 6.37 -12.56 22.95
CA THR A 607 6.79 -11.58 23.97
C THR A 607 7.77 -10.56 23.39
N ALA A 608 8.78 -11.01 22.62
CA ALA A 608 9.74 -10.11 22.02
C ALA A 608 9.11 -9.22 20.96
N SER A 609 8.25 -9.77 20.10
CA SER A 609 7.52 -8.99 19.10
C SER A 609 6.69 -7.89 19.76
N MET A 610 5.93 -8.23 20.80
CA MET A 610 5.11 -7.29 21.56
C MET A 610 5.95 -6.15 22.16
N LEU A 611 7.06 -6.46 22.84
CA LEU A 611 7.92 -5.47 23.47
C LEU A 611 8.67 -4.59 22.46
N ILE A 612 9.16 -5.16 21.36
CA ILE A 612 9.76 -4.40 20.26
C ILE A 612 8.72 -3.47 19.65
N GLY A 613 7.49 -3.96 19.44
CA GLY A 613 6.41 -3.14 18.90
C GLY A 613 6.03 -1.97 19.80
N ALA A 614 5.93 -2.21 21.10
CA ALA A 614 5.73 -1.16 22.09
C ALA A 614 6.87 -0.13 22.06
N LEU A 615 8.13 -0.58 22.07
CA LEU A 615 9.31 0.29 22.01
C LEU A 615 9.29 1.18 20.75
N MET A 616 9.00 0.58 19.59
CA MET A 616 8.92 1.31 18.32
C MET A 616 7.83 2.39 18.36
N MET A 617 6.63 2.06 18.87
CA MET A 617 5.53 3.03 18.94
C MET A 617 5.76 4.15 19.95
N VAL A 618 6.31 3.83 21.12
CA VAL A 618 6.69 4.84 22.12
C VAL A 618 7.72 5.81 21.54
N SER A 619 8.73 5.28 20.85
CA SER A 619 9.76 6.10 20.20
C SER A 619 9.17 6.95 19.07
N ALA A 620 8.25 6.38 18.29
CA ALA A 620 7.55 7.10 17.21
C ALA A 620 6.69 8.24 17.76
N ASP A 621 5.95 8.02 18.85
CA ASP A 621 5.13 9.07 19.49
C ASP A 621 5.99 10.21 20.02
N TRP A 622 7.11 9.89 20.66
CA TRP A 622 8.03 10.91 21.13
C TRP A 622 8.58 11.76 19.97
N LEU A 623 9.03 11.13 18.88
CA LEU A 623 9.52 11.87 17.70
C LEU A 623 8.43 12.72 17.04
N ALA A 624 7.21 12.20 16.97
CA ALA A 624 6.05 12.86 16.34
C ALA A 624 5.76 14.26 16.89
N ARG A 625 6.02 14.47 18.19
CA ARG A 625 5.79 15.77 18.86
C ARG A 625 7.05 16.61 19.06
N MET A 626 8.25 16.03 18.87
CA MET A 626 9.52 16.73 19.14
C MET A 626 10.12 17.36 17.88
N VAL A 627 9.98 16.72 16.73
CA VAL A 627 10.68 17.13 15.49
C VAL A 627 10.14 18.46 14.97
N ALA A 628 8.83 18.64 14.88
CA ALA A 628 8.18 19.83 14.30
C ALA A 628 7.34 20.61 15.33
N PHE A 629 7.82 20.74 16.56
CA PHE A 629 7.16 21.54 17.60
C PHE A 629 6.86 22.98 17.09
N PRO A 630 5.67 23.55 17.36
CA PRO A 630 4.58 23.04 18.22
C PRO A 630 3.58 22.09 17.53
N TYR A 631 3.81 21.74 16.26
CA TYR A 631 2.93 20.85 15.50
C TYR A 631 3.21 19.37 15.81
N ASN A 632 2.13 18.59 15.95
CA ASN A 632 2.23 17.13 16.03
C ASN A 632 2.23 16.55 14.62
N LEU A 633 3.31 15.89 14.25
CA LEU A 633 3.38 15.13 13.01
C LEU A 633 2.67 13.78 13.14
N PRO A 634 2.27 13.15 12.03
CA PRO A 634 1.68 11.82 12.01
C PRO A 634 2.54 10.76 12.69
N LEU A 635 1.90 9.92 13.50
CA LEU A 635 2.58 8.84 14.22
C LEU A 635 3.09 7.75 13.26
N GLY A 636 2.34 7.47 12.18
CA GLY A 636 2.71 6.50 11.16
C GLY A 636 4.01 6.84 10.40
N LEU A 637 4.33 8.14 10.27
CA LEU A 637 5.60 8.60 9.68
C LEU A 637 6.79 8.04 10.45
N PHE A 638 6.86 8.31 11.76
CA PHE A 638 7.99 7.86 12.56
C PHE A 638 8.01 6.35 12.74
N ALA A 639 6.85 5.70 12.80
CA ALA A 639 6.75 4.23 12.78
C ALA A 639 7.43 3.62 11.55
N SER A 640 7.11 4.18 10.36
CA SER A 640 7.67 3.73 9.09
C SER A 640 9.16 4.04 8.95
N LEU A 641 9.61 5.23 9.40
CA LEU A 641 11.02 5.62 9.38
C LEU A 641 11.87 4.73 10.30
N LEU A 642 11.43 4.53 11.55
CA LEU A 642 12.12 3.66 12.51
C LEU A 642 12.16 2.21 12.01
N GLY A 643 11.03 1.69 11.54
CA GLY A 643 10.97 0.32 11.03
C GLY A 643 11.76 0.13 9.73
N GLY A 644 11.74 1.11 8.84
CA GLY A 644 12.54 1.12 7.61
C GLY A 644 14.03 1.16 7.89
N ALA A 645 14.49 2.02 8.79
CA ALA A 645 15.89 2.08 9.22
C ALA A 645 16.36 0.76 9.84
N CYS A 646 15.56 0.19 10.75
CA CYS A 646 15.82 -1.12 11.34
C CYS A 646 15.90 -2.22 10.27
N PHE A 647 15.00 -2.20 9.28
CA PHE A 647 14.99 -3.18 8.20
C PHE A 647 16.23 -3.08 7.31
N ILE A 648 16.61 -1.86 6.92
CA ILE A 648 17.80 -1.59 6.11
C ILE A 648 19.07 -2.04 6.85
N ALA A 649 19.18 -1.76 8.14
CA ALA A 649 20.31 -2.20 8.95
C ALA A 649 20.42 -3.74 9.00
N LEU A 650 19.29 -4.46 9.06
CA LEU A 650 19.25 -5.92 9.00
C LEU A 650 19.64 -6.46 7.62
N LEU A 651 19.14 -5.84 6.55
CA LEU A 651 19.48 -6.20 5.17
C LEU A 651 21.00 -6.11 4.94
N ALA A 652 21.62 -5.03 5.40
CA ALA A 652 23.05 -4.79 5.24
C ALA A 652 23.90 -5.89 5.90
N ARG A 653 23.56 -6.30 7.12
CA ARG A 653 24.30 -7.34 7.88
C ARG A 653 24.23 -8.74 7.27
N ARG A 654 23.13 -9.08 6.60
CA ARG A 654 22.97 -10.36 5.89
C ARG A 654 23.71 -10.40 4.55
N SER A 655 24.20 -9.26 4.04
CA SER A 655 25.00 -9.21 2.79
C SER A 655 26.51 -9.38 2.98
N SER A 656 26.97 -9.34 4.24
CA SER A 656 28.38 -9.50 4.64
C SER A 656 28.70 -10.90 5.17
N LEU A 657 27.74 -11.82 5.13
CA LEU A 657 27.86 -13.25 5.41
C LEU A 657 27.51 -13.99 4.12
#